data_AF-A0A929NGG6-F1
#
_entry.id   AF-A0A929NGG6-F1
#
_cell.length_a   1.000
_cell.length_b   1.000
_cell.length_c   1.000
_cell.angle_alpha   90.00
_cell.angle_beta   90.00
_cell.angle_gamma   90.00
#
_symmetry.space_group_name_H-M   'P 1'
#
loop_
_entity.id
_entity.type
_entity.pdbx_description
1 polymer ?
#
loop_
_entity_poly.entity_id
_entity_poly.type
_entity_poly.pdbx_seq_one_letter_code
_entity_poly.pdbx_strand_id
1 'polypeptide(L)'
;MLKTTVTISSTSDEAARIEGALKLSVEPDEVTVEPIDKDTYDVSMMNAPGQFDIVIIERHMVATLKIITPPVGNGKPVAVQDIEKALADLKIVYGINSEVIENIVSEVAETGSPRENMQIATGEPARDGVDARIEYKFRLNGEDPETADISRQSSKRDAAAVRKEMFSAGDVLAIKIPPQKPVNGCTVTGDTLLGAEPKDKTVVAGTNVTLLKDNVTYVVAEGVAVGYVDYVDGCLSVEEPVRVSGNKLRAYLSVHPPAESGRMLSMEIVEKLIADRGIVHGIDRNAIEGALEKARAGSMPVHDTVIAQGMAPARGGDARIELKFQTEKKVGTIDQQSGAIDYKDRQALQTVKAGDVLAVKVPLILGKEGIDVYGDIIPAESGSDKILTPASNVEVSDDGLVFTSSIDGVVTLTPDNKLEVLKKFDVPGDVDYSTGNLSMDGALDIKGWIRSGFKVNATGEIRVSGGVEDAKVESGADIYIQGGIIGSGERNVRAGGNLTVRFLENAVVHADGDIFVQDDIVRSKVSADGSIIATGVKGRLRGGSAVAGKVIEMYEIGSPAGVITHVSVGVASKLRERMVNISKKLDEYSKNRTKMDMVLTKYDKLDKAKQLPKEIERKIRTLTKQKGDLIIEEDRIKKEKEALAQKLSLAGGELLAVKVKEAVYSGTTVVVNGYAFEVKDDIKGKVTFIFNEQEQAIKLIR
;
A
#
# COMPACT_ATOMS: atom_id res chain seq x y z
N MET A 1 101.79 22.32 6.64
CA MET A 1 103.14 21.71 6.63
C MET A 1 104.19 22.79 6.41
N LEU A 2 105.29 22.75 7.16
CA LEU A 2 106.46 23.60 6.92
C LEU A 2 107.14 23.10 5.64
N LYS A 3 107.48 24.00 4.73
CA LYS A 3 108.35 23.66 3.60
C LYS A 3 109.74 23.38 4.15
N THR A 4 110.34 22.26 3.79
CA THR A 4 111.68 21.86 4.24
C THR A 4 112.76 22.15 3.19
N THR A 5 112.34 22.39 1.95
CA THR A 5 113.21 22.79 0.83
C THR A 5 112.49 23.86 0.02
N VAL A 6 113.25 24.88 -0.41
CA VAL A 6 112.80 25.93 -1.31
C VAL A 6 113.86 26.16 -2.38
N THR A 7 113.41 26.27 -3.62
CA THR A 7 114.27 26.64 -4.74
C THR A 7 114.38 28.17 -4.81
N ILE A 8 115.61 28.67 -4.82
CA ILE A 8 115.96 30.09 -4.77
C ILE A 8 116.84 30.43 -5.97
N SER A 9 116.47 31.45 -6.73
CA SER A 9 117.36 32.00 -7.76
C SER A 9 118.27 33.07 -7.15
N SER A 10 119.58 32.87 -7.21
CA SER A 10 120.56 33.78 -6.60
C SER A 10 121.88 33.81 -7.36
N THR A 11 122.72 34.82 -7.11
CA THR A 11 124.02 35.00 -7.80
C THR A 11 125.21 34.39 -7.05
N SER A 12 125.00 33.88 -5.83
CA SER A 12 126.00 33.13 -5.05
C SER A 12 125.36 32.22 -4.00
N ASP A 13 126.08 31.16 -3.60
CA ASP A 13 125.67 30.22 -2.54
C ASP A 13 125.29 30.94 -1.23
N GLU A 14 126.03 31.99 -0.86
CA GLU A 14 125.82 32.74 0.39
C GLU A 14 124.54 33.59 0.33
N ALA A 15 124.22 34.19 -0.82
CA ALA A 15 122.98 34.93 -1.03
C ALA A 15 121.77 33.99 -1.12
N ALA A 16 121.90 32.84 -1.78
CA ALA A 16 120.87 31.80 -1.81
C ALA A 16 120.57 31.28 -0.39
N ARG A 17 121.62 31.04 0.40
CA ARG A 17 121.52 30.57 1.80
C ARG A 17 120.64 31.48 2.65
N ILE A 18 120.89 32.79 2.61
CA ILE A 18 120.17 33.77 3.43
C ILE A 18 118.70 33.87 2.97
N GLU A 19 118.44 33.97 1.66
CA GLU A 19 117.08 34.09 1.13
C GLU A 19 116.26 32.80 1.35
N GLY A 20 116.87 31.64 1.15
CA GLY A 20 116.24 30.35 1.38
C GLY A 20 115.94 30.08 2.85
N ALA A 21 116.89 30.38 3.76
CA ALA A 21 116.67 30.30 5.20
C ALA A 21 115.50 31.18 5.65
N LEU A 22 115.40 32.40 5.12
CA LEU A 22 114.28 33.30 5.40
C LEU A 22 112.93 32.72 4.93
N LYS A 23 112.85 32.15 3.72
CA LYS A 23 111.62 31.50 3.22
C LYS A 23 111.25 30.23 3.98
N LEU A 24 112.24 29.53 4.53
CA LEU A 24 112.07 28.38 5.41
C LEU A 24 111.83 28.78 6.87
N SER A 25 111.92 30.08 7.20
CA SER A 25 111.78 30.64 8.55
C SER A 25 112.79 30.05 9.56
N VAL A 26 114.04 29.87 9.14
CA VAL A 26 115.17 29.40 9.95
C VAL A 26 116.40 30.28 9.75
N GLU A 27 117.42 30.11 10.58
CA GLU A 27 118.66 30.88 10.48
C GLU A 27 119.56 30.39 9.30
N PRO A 28 120.37 31.26 8.66
CA PRO A 28 121.19 30.89 7.50
C PRO A 28 122.20 29.76 7.71
N ASP A 29 122.62 29.52 8.95
CA ASP A 29 123.51 28.41 9.33
C ASP A 29 122.76 27.07 9.51
N GLU A 30 121.43 27.10 9.57
CA GLU A 30 120.57 25.91 9.71
C GLU A 30 120.07 25.35 8.37
N VAL A 31 120.60 25.83 7.24
CA VAL A 31 120.24 25.36 5.90
C VAL A 31 121.46 24.89 5.10
N THR A 32 121.27 23.86 4.28
CA THR A 32 122.19 23.49 3.19
C THR A 32 121.75 24.17 1.90
N VAL A 33 122.73 24.48 1.06
CA VAL A 33 122.50 25.07 -0.25
C VAL A 33 123.16 24.16 -1.27
N GLU A 34 122.38 23.63 -2.19
CA GLU A 34 122.87 22.82 -3.30
C GLU A 34 122.58 23.54 -4.63
N PRO A 35 123.60 23.83 -5.46
CA PRO A 35 123.38 24.45 -6.75
C PRO A 35 122.70 23.46 -7.71
N ILE A 36 121.58 23.88 -8.30
CA ILE A 36 120.88 23.13 -9.34
C ILE A 36 121.47 23.52 -10.71
N ASP A 37 121.63 24.81 -10.94
CA ASP A 37 122.28 25.39 -12.11
C ASP A 37 123.01 26.70 -11.75
N LYS A 38 123.49 27.46 -12.76
CA LYS A 38 124.34 28.64 -12.54
C LYS A 38 123.72 29.70 -11.64
N ASP A 39 122.39 29.84 -11.66
CA ASP A 39 121.69 30.94 -10.99
C ASP A 39 120.55 30.44 -10.08
N THR A 40 120.47 29.12 -9.83
CA THR A 40 119.38 28.49 -9.06
C THR A 40 119.92 27.47 -8.07
N TYR A 41 119.43 27.54 -6.83
CA TYR A 41 119.86 26.71 -5.72
C TYR A 41 118.66 26.11 -5.00
N ASP A 42 118.76 24.83 -4.63
CA ASP A 42 117.86 24.26 -3.64
C ASP A 42 118.43 24.54 -2.26
N VAL A 43 117.66 25.29 -1.47
CA VAL A 43 117.96 25.56 -0.08
C VAL A 43 117.10 24.67 0.76
N SER A 44 117.73 23.76 1.51
CA SER A 44 117.06 22.78 2.34
C SER A 44 117.41 23.00 3.80
N MET A 45 116.47 22.78 4.71
CA MET A 45 116.75 22.77 6.14
C MET A 45 117.76 21.65 6.46
N MET A 46 118.81 21.96 7.23
CA MET A 46 119.75 20.95 7.73
C MET A 46 119.03 19.96 8.66
N ASN A 47 118.11 20.48 9.50
CA ASN A 47 117.33 19.67 10.42
C ASN A 47 115.87 20.14 10.43
N ALA A 48 114.92 19.22 10.25
CA ALA A 48 113.49 19.52 10.36
C ALA A 48 112.75 18.31 10.98
N PRO A 49 111.79 18.53 11.90
CA PRO A 49 111.00 17.42 12.44
C PRO A 49 110.15 16.78 11.35
N GLY A 50 109.87 15.49 11.49
CA GLY A 50 108.90 14.82 10.63
C GLY A 50 107.52 15.46 10.81
N GLN A 51 106.72 15.50 9.75
CA GLN A 51 105.42 16.16 9.75
C GLN A 51 104.33 15.18 9.34
N PHE A 52 103.12 15.41 9.80
CA PHE A 52 101.96 14.67 9.34
C PHE A 52 100.72 15.56 9.28
N ASP A 53 99.74 15.15 8.48
CA ASP A 53 98.44 15.83 8.35
C ASP A 53 97.33 14.79 8.37
N ILE A 54 96.32 14.99 9.23
CA ILE A 54 95.16 14.11 9.36
C ILE A 54 93.95 14.86 8.84
N VAL A 55 93.24 14.23 7.90
CA VAL A 55 91.98 14.76 7.35
C VAL A 55 90.85 13.80 7.63
N ILE A 56 89.70 14.37 8.00
CA ILE A 56 88.45 13.64 8.14
C ILE A 56 87.67 13.80 6.84
N ILE A 57 87.31 12.69 6.21
CA ILE A 57 86.63 12.64 4.92
C ILE A 57 85.34 11.82 5.01
N GLU A 58 84.60 11.72 3.90
CA GLU A 58 83.38 10.91 3.79
C GLU A 58 82.33 11.20 4.87
N ARG A 59 82.03 12.50 5.08
CA ARG A 59 81.06 12.94 6.11
C ARG A 59 81.38 12.42 7.52
N HIS A 60 82.66 12.46 7.88
CA HIS A 60 83.17 12.01 9.18
C HIS A 60 83.16 10.49 9.36
N MET A 61 83.09 9.71 8.28
CA MET A 61 83.19 8.25 8.36
C MET A 61 84.62 7.72 8.31
N VAL A 62 85.58 8.52 7.84
CA VAL A 62 86.96 8.05 7.68
C VAL A 62 87.93 9.13 8.12
N ALA A 63 88.92 8.78 8.95
CA ALA A 63 90.08 9.61 9.19
C ALA A 63 91.28 9.03 8.46
N THR A 64 91.97 9.89 7.72
CA THR A 64 93.10 9.52 6.87
C THR A 64 94.30 10.37 7.25
N LEU A 65 95.44 9.72 7.48
CA LEU A 65 96.75 10.36 7.47
C LEU A 65 97.07 10.72 6.02
N LYS A 66 96.76 11.97 5.65
CA LYS A 66 96.89 12.47 4.28
C LYS A 66 98.33 12.37 3.81
N ILE A 67 99.26 12.73 4.68
CA ILE A 67 100.69 12.59 4.46
C ILE A 67 101.41 12.47 5.80
N ILE A 68 102.51 11.71 5.82
CA ILE A 68 103.50 11.68 6.88
C ILE A 68 104.90 11.67 6.24
N THR A 69 105.78 12.54 6.73
CA THR A 69 107.14 12.71 6.22
C THR A 69 108.16 12.35 7.31
N PRO A 70 109.29 11.71 6.94
CA PRO A 70 110.39 11.48 7.87
C PRO A 70 111.04 12.81 8.29
N PRO A 71 111.80 12.84 9.41
CA PRO A 71 112.59 14.01 9.76
C PRO A 71 113.73 14.22 8.76
N VAL A 72 114.14 15.47 8.59
CA VAL A 72 115.35 15.85 7.85
C VAL A 72 116.49 16.02 8.85
N GLY A 73 117.68 15.48 8.56
CA GLY A 73 118.85 15.53 9.43
C GLY A 73 118.62 14.92 10.82
N ASN A 74 118.98 15.66 11.87
CA ASN A 74 118.77 15.32 13.28
C ASN A 74 117.40 15.78 13.83
N GLY A 75 116.42 16.08 12.95
CA GLY A 75 115.07 16.44 13.37
C GLY A 75 114.37 15.30 14.13
N LYS A 76 113.43 15.66 15.03
CA LYS A 76 112.67 14.65 15.79
C LYS A 76 111.73 13.88 14.85
N PRO A 77 111.76 12.52 14.82
CA PRO A 77 110.79 11.74 14.07
C PRO A 77 109.38 11.86 14.66
N VAL A 78 108.37 11.70 13.82
CA VAL A 78 106.97 11.60 14.28
C VAL A 78 106.83 10.33 15.10
N ALA A 79 106.37 10.44 16.35
CA ALA A 79 106.04 9.28 17.17
C ALA A 79 104.54 8.96 17.07
N VAL A 80 104.17 7.70 17.37
CA VAL A 80 102.76 7.27 17.44
C VAL A 80 101.97 8.16 18.41
N GLN A 81 102.56 8.54 19.53
CA GLN A 81 101.96 9.45 20.52
C GLN A 81 101.63 10.84 19.93
N ASP A 82 102.41 11.32 18.95
CA ASP A 82 102.14 12.60 18.30
C ASP A 82 100.88 12.50 17.42
N ILE A 83 100.69 11.37 16.74
CA ILE A 83 99.48 11.07 15.94
C ILE A 83 98.27 10.83 16.84
N GLU A 84 98.40 10.06 17.92
CA GLU A 84 97.31 9.82 18.88
C GLU A 84 96.83 11.10 19.53
N LYS A 85 97.75 12.00 19.89
CA LYS A 85 97.40 13.33 20.40
C LYS A 85 96.64 14.16 19.36
N ALA A 86 97.09 14.16 18.11
CA ALA A 86 96.41 14.86 17.04
C ALA A 86 95.01 14.27 16.74
N LEU A 87 94.85 12.94 16.81
CA LEU A 87 93.55 12.28 16.73
C LEU A 87 92.63 12.76 17.86
N ALA A 88 93.13 12.82 19.09
CA ALA A 88 92.36 13.33 20.23
C ALA A 88 91.99 14.81 20.08
N ASP A 89 92.91 15.66 19.61
CA ASP A 89 92.68 17.09 19.36
C ASP A 89 91.64 17.31 18.24
N LEU A 90 91.65 16.45 17.22
CA LEU A 90 90.64 16.42 16.14
C LEU A 90 89.33 15.73 16.56
N LYS A 91 89.23 15.27 17.82
CA LYS A 91 88.09 14.52 18.37
C LYS A 91 87.78 13.23 17.62
N ILE A 92 88.76 12.63 16.97
CA ILE A 92 88.63 11.30 16.41
C ILE A 92 88.77 10.33 17.58
N VAL A 93 87.68 9.63 17.90
CA VAL A 93 87.54 8.80 19.12
C VAL A 93 87.01 7.40 18.84
N TYR A 94 86.53 7.14 17.62
CA TYR A 94 85.91 5.88 17.25
C TYR A 94 86.60 5.27 16.02
N GLY A 95 86.76 3.95 16.03
CA GLY A 95 87.27 3.19 14.89
C GLY A 95 88.75 3.41 14.56
N ILE A 96 89.53 3.95 15.50
CA ILE A 96 90.98 4.15 15.35
C ILE A 96 91.67 2.80 15.27
N ASN A 97 92.53 2.62 14.26
CA ASN A 97 93.34 1.43 14.09
C ASN A 97 94.78 1.72 14.54
N SER A 98 95.07 1.50 15.82
CA SER A 98 96.38 1.75 16.42
C SER A 98 97.50 0.94 15.77
N GLU A 99 97.24 -0.31 15.38
CA GLU A 99 98.23 -1.17 14.71
C GLU A 99 98.63 -0.60 13.34
N VAL A 100 97.67 -0.08 12.58
CA VAL A 100 97.95 0.58 11.29
C VAL A 100 98.79 1.84 11.51
N ILE A 101 98.50 2.65 12.53
CA ILE A 101 99.28 3.86 12.86
C ILE A 101 100.71 3.49 13.25
N GLU A 102 100.91 2.50 14.12
CA GLU A 102 102.22 2.00 14.54
C GLU A 102 103.06 1.51 13.36
N ASN A 103 102.44 0.75 12.45
CA ASN A 103 103.09 0.25 11.25
C ASN A 103 103.51 1.38 10.31
N ILE A 104 102.64 2.39 10.09
CA ILE A 104 102.96 3.54 9.24
C ILE A 104 104.14 4.34 9.80
N VAL A 105 104.13 4.62 11.11
CA VAL A 105 105.20 5.39 11.76
C VAL A 105 106.53 4.63 11.69
N SER A 106 106.50 3.33 11.97
CA SER A 106 107.71 2.47 11.90
C SER A 106 108.26 2.39 10.48
N GLU A 107 107.38 2.20 9.49
CA GLU A 107 107.79 2.10 8.08
C GLU A 107 108.41 3.41 7.56
N VAL A 108 107.83 4.57 7.91
CA VAL A 108 108.39 5.87 7.52
C VAL A 108 109.75 6.12 8.20
N ALA A 109 109.91 5.69 9.45
CA ALA A 109 111.17 5.80 10.18
C ALA A 109 112.27 4.88 9.63
N GLU A 110 111.91 3.65 9.21
CA GLU A 110 112.87 2.68 8.65
C GLU A 110 113.26 2.99 7.20
N THR A 111 112.29 3.39 6.37
CA THR A 111 112.50 3.58 4.92
C THR A 111 112.97 4.98 4.56
N GLY A 112 112.81 5.96 5.47
CA GLY A 112 113.14 7.36 5.21
C GLY A 112 112.35 7.98 4.06
N SER A 113 111.17 7.43 3.72
CA SER A 113 110.33 7.86 2.61
C SER A 113 108.94 8.29 3.10
N PRO A 114 108.33 9.34 2.51
CA PRO A 114 106.99 9.78 2.90
C PRO A 114 105.90 8.78 2.51
N ARG A 115 104.82 8.74 3.28
CA ARG A 115 103.60 7.95 3.00
C ARG A 115 102.39 8.87 2.93
N GLU A 116 101.44 8.55 2.05
CA GLU A 116 100.25 9.37 1.79
C GLU A 116 98.97 8.53 1.81
N ASN A 117 97.85 9.18 2.12
CA ASN A 117 96.49 8.63 2.05
C ASN A 117 96.27 7.33 2.84
N MET A 118 96.83 7.25 4.05
CA MET A 118 96.67 6.07 4.90
C MET A 118 95.46 6.20 5.81
N GLN A 119 94.49 5.28 5.67
CA GLN A 119 93.30 5.26 6.51
C GLN A 119 93.65 4.78 7.92
N ILE A 120 93.38 5.62 8.91
CA ILE A 120 93.78 5.40 10.31
C ILE A 120 92.60 5.30 11.28
N ALA A 121 91.40 5.75 10.87
CA ALA A 121 90.17 5.45 11.59
C ALA A 121 88.96 5.27 10.67
N THR A 122 87.98 4.46 11.07
CA THR A 122 86.76 4.18 10.28
C THR A 122 85.53 4.08 11.16
N GLY A 123 84.53 4.90 10.86
CA GLY A 123 83.21 4.85 11.48
C GLY A 123 82.41 3.62 11.05
N GLU A 124 81.38 3.30 11.82
CA GLU A 124 80.44 2.22 11.51
C GLU A 124 79.18 2.82 10.84
N PRO A 125 78.80 2.41 9.61
CA PRO A 125 77.63 2.97 8.94
C PRO A 125 76.33 2.49 9.59
N ALA A 126 75.32 3.36 9.63
CA ALA A 126 73.98 2.97 10.06
C ALA A 126 73.33 2.01 9.05
N ARG A 127 72.48 1.10 9.56
CA ARG A 127 71.64 0.21 8.75
C ARG A 127 70.18 0.48 9.06
N ASP A 128 69.41 0.74 8.01
CA ASP A 128 67.97 0.97 8.13
C ASP A 128 67.25 -0.28 8.65
N GLY A 129 66.12 -0.05 9.33
CA GLY A 129 65.23 -1.13 9.71
C GLY A 129 64.58 -1.78 8.48
N VAL A 130 64.11 -3.01 8.66
CA VAL A 130 63.39 -3.74 7.61
C VAL A 130 61.90 -3.66 7.89
N ASP A 131 61.13 -3.14 6.94
CA ASP A 131 59.66 -3.04 7.02
C ASP A 131 59.01 -4.40 7.27
N ALA A 132 57.90 -4.39 8.01
CA ALA A 132 57.07 -5.58 8.20
C ALA A 132 56.44 -6.00 6.87
N ARG A 133 56.26 -7.31 6.67
CA ARG A 133 55.59 -7.85 5.48
C ARG A 133 54.65 -9.00 5.84
N ILE A 134 53.68 -9.24 4.97
CA ILE A 134 52.73 -10.34 5.12
C ILE A 134 53.08 -11.42 4.11
N GLU A 135 53.20 -12.65 4.57
CA GLU A 135 53.38 -13.83 3.74
C GLU A 135 52.04 -14.56 3.61
N TYR A 136 51.35 -14.37 2.48
CA TYR A 136 50.10 -15.07 2.18
C TYR A 136 50.37 -16.51 1.72
N LYS A 137 49.58 -17.46 2.22
CA LYS A 137 49.64 -18.89 1.87
C LYS A 137 48.63 -19.28 0.79
N PHE A 138 48.05 -18.29 0.11
CA PHE A 138 47.08 -18.46 -0.96
C PHE A 138 47.29 -17.44 -2.08
N ARG A 139 46.69 -17.71 -3.22
CA ARG A 139 46.63 -16.80 -4.36
C ARG A 139 45.19 -16.49 -4.74
N LEU A 140 44.98 -15.29 -5.28
CA LEU A 140 43.70 -14.90 -5.88
C LEU A 140 43.92 -14.81 -7.38
N ASN A 141 43.21 -15.64 -8.16
CA ASN A 141 43.49 -15.82 -9.60
C ASN A 141 44.95 -16.18 -9.96
N GLY A 142 45.71 -16.77 -9.04
CA GLY A 142 47.14 -17.07 -9.24
C GLY A 142 48.08 -15.89 -8.93
N GLU A 143 47.55 -14.75 -8.49
CA GLU A 143 48.31 -13.56 -8.12
C GLU A 143 48.41 -13.40 -6.60
N ASP A 144 49.36 -12.55 -6.16
CA ASP A 144 49.46 -12.14 -4.76
C ASP A 144 48.18 -11.39 -4.31
N PRO A 145 47.62 -11.69 -3.12
CA PRO A 145 46.34 -11.12 -2.68
C PRO A 145 46.28 -9.59 -2.70
N GLU A 146 47.37 -8.90 -2.37
CA GLU A 146 47.40 -7.43 -2.39
C GLU A 146 47.38 -6.88 -3.82
N THR A 147 48.01 -7.59 -4.76
CA THR A 147 47.98 -7.22 -6.19
C THR A 147 46.57 -7.40 -6.76
N ALA A 148 45.88 -8.48 -6.35
CA ALA A 148 44.50 -8.73 -6.73
C ALA A 148 43.55 -7.65 -6.18
N ASP A 149 43.75 -7.23 -4.93
CA ASP A 149 42.96 -6.17 -4.28
C ASP A 149 43.14 -4.80 -4.94
N ILE A 150 44.38 -4.39 -5.22
CA ILE A 150 44.67 -3.15 -5.99
C ILE A 150 43.99 -3.20 -7.38
N SER A 151 43.99 -4.37 -8.02
CA SER A 151 43.33 -4.58 -9.31
C SER A 151 41.79 -4.47 -9.23
N ARG A 152 41.19 -4.86 -8.10
CA ARG A 152 39.76 -4.68 -7.82
C ARG A 152 39.42 -3.21 -7.59
N GLN A 153 40.18 -2.52 -6.73
CA GLN A 153 39.97 -1.11 -6.39
C GLN A 153 40.10 -0.17 -7.60
N SER A 154 40.92 -0.54 -8.59
CA SER A 154 41.06 0.21 -9.85
C SER A 154 39.98 -0.12 -10.90
N SER A 155 38.92 -0.86 -10.53
CA SER A 155 37.81 -1.30 -11.39
C SER A 155 38.25 -2.08 -12.64
N LYS A 156 39.46 -2.64 -12.64
CA LYS A 156 40.01 -3.40 -13.78
C LYS A 156 39.50 -4.84 -13.83
N ARG A 157 38.85 -5.34 -12.78
CA ARG A 157 38.32 -6.71 -12.70
C ARG A 157 36.99 -6.77 -11.94
N ASP A 158 36.12 -7.65 -12.40
CA ASP A 158 34.86 -7.99 -11.72
C ASP A 158 35.15 -8.83 -10.47
N ALA A 159 34.61 -8.41 -9.32
CA ALA A 159 34.76 -9.11 -8.04
C ALA A 159 34.16 -10.54 -8.10
N ALA A 160 33.11 -10.75 -8.89
CA ALA A 160 32.48 -12.06 -9.06
C ALA A 160 33.34 -13.04 -9.89
N ALA A 161 34.30 -12.54 -10.68
CA ALA A 161 35.16 -13.39 -11.51
C ALA A 161 36.42 -13.90 -10.78
N VAL A 162 36.63 -13.53 -9.51
CA VAL A 162 37.84 -13.92 -8.80
C VAL A 162 37.81 -15.38 -8.36
N ARG A 163 38.79 -16.15 -8.81
CA ARG A 163 39.05 -17.51 -8.34
C ARG A 163 39.73 -17.46 -6.99
N LYS A 164 39.11 -18.11 -6.02
CA LYS A 164 39.51 -18.19 -4.62
C LYS A 164 39.94 -19.61 -4.30
N GLU A 165 40.86 -19.76 -3.36
CA GLU A 165 41.34 -21.07 -2.92
C GLU A 165 40.54 -21.57 -1.72
N MET A 166 40.37 -22.89 -1.64
CA MET A 166 39.64 -23.54 -0.55
C MET A 166 40.57 -23.91 0.60
N PHE A 167 40.21 -23.50 1.80
CA PHE A 167 40.89 -23.81 3.05
C PHE A 167 39.93 -24.46 4.06
N SER A 168 40.48 -25.26 4.97
CA SER A 168 39.74 -25.93 6.05
C SER A 168 40.06 -25.27 7.39
N ALA A 169 39.22 -25.52 8.40
CA ALA A 169 39.46 -25.06 9.78
C ALA A 169 40.91 -25.28 10.23
N GLY A 170 41.53 -24.23 10.77
CA GLY A 170 42.91 -24.26 11.29
C GLY A 170 44.02 -24.10 10.24
N ASP A 171 43.71 -24.12 8.94
CA ASP A 171 44.73 -23.84 7.92
C ASP A 171 45.27 -22.42 8.04
N VAL A 172 46.58 -22.25 7.86
CA VAL A 172 47.25 -20.93 7.87
C VAL A 172 47.01 -20.20 6.56
N LEU A 173 46.45 -19.00 6.66
CA LEU A 173 46.15 -18.10 5.53
C LEU A 173 47.26 -17.09 5.29
N ALA A 174 47.82 -16.52 6.35
CA ALA A 174 48.88 -15.52 6.27
C ALA A 174 49.75 -15.49 7.53
N ILE A 175 51.01 -15.10 7.38
CA ILE A 175 51.95 -14.89 8.49
C ILE A 175 52.54 -13.49 8.39
N LYS A 176 52.41 -12.68 9.44
CA LYS A 176 53.08 -11.39 9.58
C LYS A 176 54.54 -11.60 9.99
N ILE A 177 55.46 -11.14 9.15
CA ILE A 177 56.88 -11.04 9.50
C ILE A 177 57.07 -9.65 10.12
N PRO A 178 57.39 -9.56 11.43
CA PRO A 178 57.49 -8.29 12.14
C PRO A 178 58.66 -7.43 11.62
N PRO A 179 58.59 -6.10 11.81
CA PRO A 179 59.64 -5.21 11.36
C PRO A 179 60.93 -5.43 12.17
N GLN A 180 62.08 -5.28 11.52
CA GLN A 180 63.40 -5.35 12.18
C GLN A 180 63.89 -3.94 12.49
N LYS A 181 64.34 -3.72 13.73
CA LYS A 181 64.83 -2.42 14.19
C LYS A 181 66.09 -2.00 13.42
N PRO A 182 66.30 -0.69 13.20
CA PRO A 182 67.54 -0.19 12.61
C PRO A 182 68.72 -0.45 13.55
N VAL A 183 69.91 -0.48 12.96
CA VAL A 183 71.18 -0.50 13.70
C VAL A 183 71.84 0.86 13.52
N ASN A 184 72.01 1.59 14.61
CA ASN A 184 72.66 2.89 14.58
C ASN A 184 74.16 2.73 14.28
N GLY A 185 74.68 3.61 13.44
CA GLY A 185 76.10 3.73 13.17
C GLY A 185 76.78 4.77 14.05
N CYS A 186 78.09 4.94 13.86
CA CYS A 186 78.90 5.93 14.55
C CYS A 186 79.99 6.51 13.62
N THR A 187 80.13 7.83 13.60
CA THR A 187 81.23 8.51 12.88
C THR A 187 82.56 8.35 13.61
N VAL A 188 83.69 8.63 12.95
CA VAL A 188 85.01 8.62 13.63
C VAL A 188 85.10 9.66 14.76
N THR A 189 84.24 10.69 14.74
CA THR A 189 84.14 11.73 15.77
C THR A 189 83.22 11.37 16.95
N GLY A 190 82.59 10.20 16.93
CA GLY A 190 81.70 9.72 17.99
C GLY A 190 80.24 10.13 17.84
N ASP A 191 79.85 10.76 16.72
CA ASP A 191 78.44 11.13 16.47
C ASP A 191 77.62 9.91 16.05
N THR A 192 76.41 9.76 16.60
CA THR A 192 75.52 8.63 16.26
C THR A 192 74.80 8.88 14.93
N LEU A 193 74.87 7.91 14.02
CA LEU A 193 74.11 7.89 12.77
C LEU A 193 72.85 7.04 12.96
N LEU A 194 71.67 7.65 12.82
CA LEU A 194 70.40 6.93 12.98
C LEU A 194 70.01 6.23 11.67
N GLY A 195 69.69 4.94 11.75
CA GLY A 195 69.03 4.23 10.65
C GLY A 195 67.56 4.59 10.55
N ALA A 196 66.97 4.46 9.36
CA ALA A 196 65.54 4.72 9.17
C ALA A 196 64.68 3.71 9.98
N GLU A 197 63.66 4.22 10.65
CA GLU A 197 62.70 3.38 11.37
C GLU A 197 61.85 2.56 10.38
N PRO A 198 61.64 1.25 10.65
CA PRO A 198 60.84 0.40 9.80
C PRO A 198 59.36 0.74 9.92
N LYS A 199 58.62 0.53 8.84
CA LYS A 199 57.16 0.62 8.84
C LYS A 199 56.55 -0.70 9.26
N ASP A 200 55.54 -0.63 10.12
CA ASP A 200 54.72 -1.79 10.42
C ASP A 200 53.66 -2.02 9.34
N LYS A 201 53.15 -3.24 9.26
CA LYS A 201 52.08 -3.65 8.35
C LYS A 201 51.06 -4.49 9.10
N THR A 202 49.78 -4.20 8.89
CA THR A 202 48.68 -4.85 9.59
C THR A 202 47.66 -5.38 8.61
N VAL A 203 47.14 -6.57 8.89
CA VAL A 203 46.02 -7.19 8.18
C VAL A 203 44.88 -7.37 9.16
N VAL A 204 43.67 -7.05 8.72
CA VAL A 204 42.46 -7.21 9.53
C VAL A 204 41.96 -8.64 9.36
N ALA A 205 41.75 -9.36 10.48
CA ALA A 205 41.03 -10.63 10.48
C ALA A 205 39.53 -10.33 10.38
N GLY A 206 38.93 -10.64 9.24
CA GLY A 206 37.51 -10.50 8.96
C GLY A 206 36.72 -11.76 9.29
N THR A 207 35.55 -11.90 8.64
CA THR A 207 34.66 -13.05 8.82
C THR A 207 35.41 -14.36 8.64
N ASN A 208 35.23 -15.29 9.59
CA ASN A 208 35.77 -16.66 9.53
C ASN A 208 37.31 -16.78 9.55
N VAL A 209 38.02 -15.73 9.96
CA VAL A 209 39.47 -15.72 10.15
C VAL A 209 39.81 -15.46 11.62
N THR A 210 40.78 -16.19 12.16
CA THR A 210 41.29 -16.03 13.53
C THR A 210 42.76 -15.65 13.51
N LEU A 211 43.12 -14.59 14.23
CA LEU A 211 44.52 -14.27 14.54
C LEU A 211 44.93 -15.07 15.78
N LEU A 212 45.97 -15.90 15.66
CA LEU A 212 46.47 -16.70 16.77
C LEU A 212 47.12 -15.83 17.86
N LYS A 213 47.33 -16.43 19.04
CA LYS A 213 47.91 -15.76 20.21
C LYS A 213 49.33 -15.22 19.99
N ASP A 214 50.01 -15.67 18.95
CA ASP A 214 51.31 -15.13 18.53
C ASP A 214 51.22 -13.74 17.87
N ASN A 215 50.00 -13.24 17.62
CA ASN A 215 49.68 -11.97 16.97
C ASN A 215 50.26 -11.82 15.55
N VAL A 216 50.68 -12.92 14.93
CA VAL A 216 51.28 -12.90 13.59
C VAL A 216 50.67 -13.93 12.63
N THR A 217 50.05 -14.99 13.14
CA THR A 217 49.54 -16.07 12.30
C THR A 217 48.02 -15.97 12.15
N TYR A 218 47.55 -15.86 10.91
CA TYR A 218 46.13 -15.82 10.56
C TYR A 218 45.69 -17.19 10.05
N VAL A 219 44.66 -17.77 10.65
CA VAL A 219 44.13 -19.10 10.30
C VAL A 219 42.63 -19.05 10.00
N VAL A 220 42.12 -20.08 9.33
CA VAL A 220 40.66 -20.30 9.24
C VAL A 220 40.10 -20.61 10.63
N ALA A 221 38.99 -19.97 11.00
CA ALA A 221 38.35 -20.16 12.29
C ALA A 221 37.86 -21.62 12.52
N GLU A 222 37.89 -22.09 13.77
CA GLU A 222 37.56 -23.48 14.16
C GLU A 222 36.11 -23.91 13.81
N GLY A 223 35.20 -22.96 13.55
CA GLY A 223 33.80 -23.22 13.20
C GLY A 223 33.52 -23.40 11.70
N VAL A 224 34.54 -23.32 10.84
CA VAL A 224 34.37 -23.30 9.38
C VAL A 224 34.97 -24.55 8.79
N ALA A 225 34.11 -25.52 8.44
CA ALA A 225 34.56 -26.81 7.93
C ALA A 225 35.44 -26.65 6.67
N VAL A 226 34.95 -25.88 5.69
CA VAL A 226 35.71 -25.41 4.53
C VAL A 226 35.20 -24.05 4.07
N GLY A 227 36.04 -23.25 3.45
CA GLY A 227 35.64 -22.00 2.83
C GLY A 227 36.67 -21.45 1.85
N TYR A 228 36.25 -20.43 1.10
CA TYR A 228 37.05 -19.74 0.11
C TYR A 228 37.65 -18.48 0.71
N VAL A 229 38.98 -18.43 0.77
CA VAL A 229 39.65 -17.24 1.29
C VAL A 229 39.57 -16.08 0.31
N ASP A 230 39.34 -14.88 0.83
CA ASP A 230 39.41 -13.64 0.09
C ASP A 230 40.20 -12.58 0.86
N TYR A 231 40.69 -11.59 0.13
CA TYR A 231 41.38 -10.42 0.66
C TYR A 231 40.86 -9.17 -0.03
N VAL A 232 40.19 -8.30 0.73
CA VAL A 232 39.57 -7.07 0.20
C VAL A 232 39.86 -5.93 1.17
N ASP A 233 40.38 -4.82 0.67
CA ASP A 233 40.62 -3.58 1.43
C ASP A 233 41.42 -3.80 2.74
N GLY A 234 42.46 -4.64 2.70
CA GLY A 234 43.26 -4.94 3.89
C GLY A 234 42.68 -5.99 4.84
N CYS A 235 41.54 -6.59 4.49
CA CYS A 235 40.81 -7.54 5.32
C CYS A 235 40.84 -8.96 4.74
N LEU A 236 41.29 -9.94 5.53
CA LEU A 236 41.21 -11.36 5.22
C LEU A 236 39.87 -11.92 5.67
N SER A 237 39.14 -12.58 4.77
CA SER A 237 37.88 -13.26 5.09
C SER A 237 37.85 -14.66 4.49
N VAL A 238 37.00 -15.52 5.04
CA VAL A 238 36.72 -16.86 4.48
C VAL A 238 35.22 -16.98 4.23
N GLU A 239 34.86 -17.07 2.95
CA GLU A 239 33.48 -17.22 2.50
C GLU A 239 33.08 -18.69 2.49
N GLU A 240 31.98 -19.02 3.16
CA GLU A 240 31.51 -20.40 3.17
C GLU A 240 30.80 -20.76 1.86
N PRO A 241 30.96 -21.99 1.34
CA PRO A 241 30.38 -22.37 0.05
C PRO A 241 28.86 -22.42 0.04
N VAL A 242 28.22 -22.65 1.19
CA VAL A 242 26.76 -22.77 1.30
C VAL A 242 26.22 -21.61 2.14
N ARG A 243 25.17 -20.93 1.65
CA ARG A 243 24.52 -19.82 2.35
C ARG A 243 23.01 -20.00 2.33
N VAL A 244 22.34 -19.74 3.45
CA VAL A 244 20.87 -19.74 3.51
C VAL A 244 20.36 -18.30 3.43
N SER A 245 19.26 -18.10 2.70
CA SER A 245 18.59 -16.80 2.61
C SER A 245 18.07 -16.33 3.97
N GLY A 246 17.97 -15.01 4.18
CA GLY A 246 17.46 -14.46 5.44
C GLY A 246 16.02 -14.88 5.77
N ASN A 247 15.20 -15.17 4.76
CA ASN A 247 13.85 -15.72 4.92
C ASN A 247 13.81 -17.25 5.04
N LYS A 248 14.97 -17.91 5.09
CA LYS A 248 15.14 -19.36 5.22
C LYS A 248 14.49 -20.22 4.12
N LEU A 249 13.97 -19.62 3.05
CA LEU A 249 13.30 -20.34 1.98
C LEU A 249 14.25 -20.94 0.93
N ARG A 250 15.52 -20.52 0.89
CA ARG A 250 16.48 -21.01 -0.10
C ARG A 250 17.86 -21.21 0.50
N ALA A 251 18.53 -22.28 0.09
CA ALA A 251 19.96 -22.47 0.27
C ALA A 251 20.68 -22.33 -1.07
N TYR A 252 21.82 -21.66 -1.03
CA TYR A 252 22.64 -21.32 -2.18
C TYR A 252 24.01 -21.96 -2.06
N LEU A 253 24.56 -22.42 -3.17
CA LEU A 253 25.90 -22.99 -3.29
C LEU A 253 26.74 -22.14 -4.24
N SER A 254 27.92 -21.73 -3.77
CA SER A 254 28.96 -21.12 -4.60
C SER A 254 30.16 -22.06 -4.69
N VAL A 255 30.63 -22.29 -5.91
CA VAL A 255 31.73 -23.22 -6.21
C VAL A 255 32.78 -22.51 -7.04
N HIS A 256 34.03 -22.49 -6.55
CA HIS A 256 35.16 -21.99 -7.34
C HIS A 256 35.85 -23.15 -8.08
N PRO A 257 36.44 -22.88 -9.26
CA PRO A 257 37.23 -23.87 -9.98
C PRO A 257 38.47 -24.31 -9.17
N PRO A 258 39.09 -25.46 -9.50
CA PRO A 258 40.31 -25.92 -8.84
C PRO A 258 41.41 -24.86 -8.86
N ALA A 259 41.98 -24.58 -7.69
CA ALA A 259 43.16 -23.73 -7.56
C ALA A 259 44.46 -24.53 -7.82
N GLU A 260 45.62 -23.85 -7.82
CA GLU A 260 46.93 -24.49 -7.95
C GLU A 260 47.21 -25.51 -6.84
N SER A 261 46.60 -25.33 -5.67
CA SER A 261 46.63 -26.29 -4.55
C SER A 261 45.89 -27.60 -4.83
N GLY A 262 45.08 -27.68 -5.91
CA GLY A 262 44.30 -28.86 -6.30
C GLY A 262 43.09 -29.14 -5.41
N ARG A 263 42.87 -28.35 -4.35
CA ARG A 263 41.71 -28.46 -3.47
C ARG A 263 40.47 -27.92 -4.16
N MET A 264 39.39 -28.70 -4.14
CA MET A 264 38.09 -28.32 -4.70
C MET A 264 36.97 -28.90 -3.84
N LEU A 265 35.82 -28.22 -3.84
CA LEU A 265 34.59 -28.73 -3.24
C LEU A 265 34.18 -30.05 -3.92
N SER A 266 33.88 -31.07 -3.12
CA SER A 266 33.34 -32.35 -3.58
C SER A 266 31.88 -32.50 -3.17
N MET A 267 31.15 -33.43 -3.80
CA MET A 267 29.77 -33.75 -3.41
C MET A 267 29.68 -34.13 -1.92
N GLU A 268 30.61 -34.95 -1.43
CA GLU A 268 30.67 -35.36 -0.02
C GLU A 268 30.85 -34.16 0.93
N ILE A 269 31.70 -33.20 0.56
CA ILE A 269 31.90 -31.97 1.34
C ILE A 269 30.63 -31.12 1.32
N VAL A 270 29.97 -30.96 0.17
CA VAL A 270 28.71 -30.20 0.06
C VAL A 270 27.62 -30.85 0.91
N GLU A 271 27.43 -32.17 0.82
CA GLU A 271 26.43 -32.89 1.60
C GLU A 271 26.69 -32.75 3.10
N LYS A 272 27.96 -32.81 3.52
CA LYS A 272 28.34 -32.54 4.90
C LYS A 272 28.03 -31.09 5.32
N LEU A 273 28.35 -30.10 4.50
CA LEU A 273 28.04 -28.69 4.77
C LEU A 273 26.52 -28.41 4.85
N ILE A 274 25.71 -29.10 4.06
CA ILE A 274 24.25 -29.05 4.10
C ILE A 274 23.75 -29.66 5.42
N ALA A 275 24.28 -30.82 5.80
CA ALA A 275 23.92 -31.52 7.03
C ALA A 275 24.34 -30.76 8.29
N ASP A 276 25.57 -30.24 8.34
CA ASP A 276 26.10 -29.45 9.46
C ASP A 276 25.31 -28.14 9.66
N ARG A 277 24.70 -27.61 8.59
CA ARG A 277 23.78 -26.46 8.63
C ARG A 277 22.35 -26.83 8.99
N GLY A 278 22.01 -28.11 9.09
CA GLY A 278 20.65 -28.57 9.38
C GLY A 278 19.66 -28.39 8.23
N ILE A 279 20.14 -28.20 6.99
CA ILE A 279 19.27 -28.12 5.81
C ILE A 279 18.76 -29.53 5.51
N VAL A 280 17.45 -29.75 5.61
CA VAL A 280 16.83 -31.08 5.49
C VAL A 280 15.68 -31.13 4.48
N HIS A 281 15.22 -29.98 4.00
CA HIS A 281 14.07 -29.89 3.11
C HIS A 281 14.42 -29.26 1.76
N GLY A 282 13.82 -29.79 0.69
CA GLY A 282 13.88 -29.21 -0.66
C GLY A 282 15.23 -29.29 -1.35
N ILE A 283 16.14 -30.18 -0.91
CA ILE A 283 17.50 -30.33 -1.46
C ILE A 283 17.45 -30.84 -2.90
N ASP A 284 18.08 -30.13 -3.82
CA ASP A 284 18.23 -30.49 -5.23
C ASP A 284 19.65 -30.99 -5.50
N ARG A 285 19.81 -32.32 -5.49
CA ARG A 285 21.10 -32.97 -5.78
C ARG A 285 21.61 -32.71 -7.21
N ASN A 286 20.71 -32.59 -8.18
CA ASN A 286 21.10 -32.34 -9.58
C ASN A 286 21.67 -30.93 -9.73
N ALA A 287 21.11 -29.95 -9.01
CA ALA A 287 21.63 -28.59 -8.99
C ALA A 287 23.04 -28.53 -8.37
N ILE A 288 23.28 -29.28 -7.30
CA ILE A 288 24.62 -29.40 -6.68
C ILE A 288 25.61 -30.01 -7.67
N GLU A 289 25.29 -31.16 -8.25
CA GLU A 289 26.14 -31.86 -9.20
C GLU A 289 26.46 -30.97 -10.41
N GLY A 290 25.44 -30.33 -10.99
CA GLY A 290 25.61 -29.40 -12.10
C GLY A 290 26.47 -28.17 -11.75
N ALA A 291 26.42 -27.66 -10.52
CA ALA A 291 27.29 -26.57 -10.08
C ALA A 291 28.76 -27.02 -9.95
N LEU A 292 28.99 -28.20 -9.37
CA LEU A 292 30.32 -28.79 -9.25
C LEU A 292 30.95 -29.08 -10.62
N GLU A 293 30.19 -29.69 -11.54
CA GLU A 293 30.65 -29.97 -12.90
C GLU A 293 30.98 -28.70 -13.69
N LYS A 294 30.11 -27.69 -13.63
CA LYS A 294 30.34 -26.40 -14.29
C LYS A 294 31.59 -25.71 -13.77
N ALA A 295 31.80 -25.69 -12.46
CA ALA A 295 33.00 -25.11 -11.86
C ALA A 295 34.26 -25.92 -12.19
N ARG A 296 34.16 -27.24 -12.33
CA ARG A 296 35.30 -28.10 -12.70
C ARG A 296 35.70 -27.94 -14.16
N ALA A 297 34.72 -27.83 -15.06
CA ALA A 297 34.94 -27.72 -16.50
C ALA A 297 35.29 -26.27 -16.92
N GLY A 298 34.80 -25.28 -16.18
CA GLY A 298 35.01 -23.87 -16.45
C GLY A 298 36.22 -23.27 -15.73
N SER A 299 36.65 -22.09 -16.20
CA SER A 299 37.67 -21.27 -15.53
C SER A 299 37.05 -20.17 -14.65
N MET A 300 35.74 -20.20 -14.43
CA MET A 300 34.99 -19.17 -13.70
C MET A 300 34.23 -19.78 -12.52
N PRO A 301 34.09 -19.04 -11.40
CA PRO A 301 33.26 -19.48 -10.29
C PRO A 301 31.77 -19.58 -10.67
N VAL A 302 31.07 -20.53 -10.07
CA VAL A 302 29.62 -20.66 -10.14
C VAL A 302 29.05 -20.10 -8.84
N HIS A 303 28.28 -19.02 -8.92
CA HIS A 303 27.74 -18.34 -7.73
C HIS A 303 26.26 -18.66 -7.50
N ASP A 304 25.87 -18.67 -6.24
CA ASP A 304 24.49 -18.66 -5.77
C ASP A 304 23.56 -19.67 -6.50
N THR A 305 24.04 -20.89 -6.75
CA THR A 305 23.17 -21.95 -7.29
C THR A 305 22.18 -22.37 -6.20
N VAL A 306 20.88 -22.33 -6.48
CA VAL A 306 19.87 -22.80 -5.52
C VAL A 306 19.99 -24.32 -5.40
N ILE A 307 20.35 -24.78 -4.20
CA ILE A 307 20.55 -26.20 -3.89
C ILE A 307 19.55 -26.74 -2.88
N ALA A 308 18.78 -25.87 -2.23
CA ALA A 308 17.60 -26.27 -1.48
C ALA A 308 16.52 -25.20 -1.57
N GLN A 309 15.24 -25.61 -1.66
CA GLN A 309 14.11 -24.68 -1.72
C GLN A 309 12.94 -25.13 -0.85
N GLY A 310 12.56 -24.27 0.11
CA GLY A 310 11.34 -24.40 0.88
C GLY A 310 10.08 -23.94 0.13
N MET A 311 8.92 -24.11 0.77
CA MET A 311 7.63 -23.65 0.29
C MET A 311 7.21 -22.38 1.05
N ALA A 312 6.98 -21.28 0.35
CA ALA A 312 6.51 -20.05 0.98
C ALA A 312 5.06 -20.20 1.50
N PRO A 313 4.70 -19.59 2.64
CA PRO A 313 3.31 -19.56 3.09
C PRO A 313 2.45 -18.76 2.11
N ALA A 314 1.19 -19.16 1.94
CA ALA A 314 0.22 -18.47 1.11
C ALA A 314 -0.91 -17.89 1.97
N ARG A 315 -1.11 -16.58 1.89
CA ARG A 315 -2.18 -15.88 2.62
C ARG A 315 -3.56 -16.36 2.15
N GLY A 316 -4.46 -16.53 3.12
CA GLY A 316 -5.85 -16.86 2.88
C GLY A 316 -6.65 -15.71 2.24
N GLY A 317 -7.74 -16.05 1.53
CA GLY A 317 -8.65 -15.06 0.94
C GLY A 317 -9.58 -14.42 1.98
N ASP A 318 -9.76 -13.11 1.90
CA ASP A 318 -10.64 -12.34 2.80
C ASP A 318 -12.13 -12.69 2.57
N ALA A 319 -12.92 -12.68 3.66
CA ALA A 319 -14.36 -12.81 3.56
C ALA A 319 -14.98 -11.60 2.87
N ARG A 320 -16.06 -11.82 2.11
CA ARG A 320 -16.80 -10.74 1.44
C ARG A 320 -18.29 -10.90 1.61
N ILE A 321 -19.00 -9.78 1.66
CA ILE A 321 -20.45 -9.73 1.70
C ILE A 321 -20.94 -9.33 0.32
N GLU A 322 -21.75 -10.18 -0.30
CA GLU A 322 -22.43 -9.89 -1.55
C GLU A 322 -23.88 -9.49 -1.25
N LEU A 323 -24.16 -8.19 -1.32
CA LEU A 323 -25.53 -7.68 -1.21
C LEU A 323 -26.31 -8.02 -2.48
N LYS A 324 -27.55 -8.46 -2.33
CA LYS A 324 -28.48 -8.78 -3.43
C LYS A 324 -29.50 -7.67 -3.68
N PHE A 325 -29.31 -6.52 -3.06
CA PHE A 325 -30.06 -5.28 -3.27
C PHE A 325 -29.08 -4.11 -3.51
N GLN A 326 -29.59 -3.02 -4.08
CA GLN A 326 -28.77 -1.84 -4.39
C GLN A 326 -28.74 -0.86 -3.22
N THR A 327 -27.56 -0.52 -2.72
CA THR A 327 -27.40 0.48 -1.66
C THR A 327 -27.31 1.90 -2.20
N GLU A 328 -26.96 2.07 -3.48
CA GLU A 328 -26.79 3.37 -4.11
C GLU A 328 -28.07 3.84 -4.82
N LYS A 329 -28.39 5.13 -4.67
CA LYS A 329 -29.51 5.77 -5.38
C LYS A 329 -29.20 5.85 -6.88
N LYS A 330 -30.13 5.39 -7.73
CA LYS A 330 -30.00 5.55 -9.18
C LYS A 330 -30.15 7.01 -9.59
N VAL A 331 -29.53 7.38 -10.71
CA VAL A 331 -29.66 8.74 -11.28
C VAL A 331 -31.09 8.98 -11.79
N GLY A 332 -31.76 7.92 -12.29
CA GLY A 332 -33.13 7.89 -12.82
C GLY A 332 -33.31 6.66 -13.72
N THR A 333 -34.48 6.51 -14.36
CA THR A 333 -34.70 5.52 -15.42
C THR A 333 -34.78 6.19 -16.79
N ILE A 334 -34.41 5.47 -17.86
CA ILE A 334 -34.54 5.97 -19.23
C ILE A 334 -35.89 5.52 -19.76
N ASP A 335 -36.70 6.48 -20.20
CA ASP A 335 -37.91 6.20 -20.95
C ASP A 335 -37.55 5.57 -22.30
N GLN A 336 -38.00 4.33 -22.52
CA GLN A 336 -37.68 3.56 -23.71
C GLN A 336 -38.29 4.14 -25.00
N GLN A 337 -39.31 5.00 -24.91
CA GLN A 337 -39.96 5.62 -26.07
C GLN A 337 -39.36 6.99 -26.42
N SER A 338 -39.05 7.81 -25.41
CA SER A 338 -38.57 9.19 -25.62
C SER A 338 -37.04 9.34 -25.49
N GLY A 339 -36.36 8.37 -24.87
CA GLY A 339 -34.93 8.45 -24.54
C GLY A 339 -34.61 9.46 -23.43
N ALA A 340 -35.61 10.13 -22.86
CA ALA A 340 -35.45 11.06 -21.75
C ALA A 340 -35.24 10.31 -20.43
N ILE A 341 -34.43 10.90 -19.54
CA ILE A 341 -34.20 10.35 -18.20
C ILE A 341 -35.30 10.85 -17.26
N ASP A 342 -36.08 9.93 -16.69
CA ASP A 342 -36.98 10.22 -15.57
C ASP A 342 -36.17 10.25 -14.26
N TYR A 343 -35.75 11.45 -13.89
CA TYR A 343 -35.03 11.71 -12.63
C TYR A 343 -35.89 11.50 -11.38
N LYS A 344 -37.19 11.20 -11.51
CA LYS A 344 -38.07 10.91 -10.38
C LYS A 344 -38.04 9.42 -10.03
N ASP A 345 -37.76 8.54 -10.98
CA ASP A 345 -37.70 7.10 -10.76
C ASP A 345 -36.27 6.65 -10.42
N ARG A 346 -35.86 6.95 -9.18
CA ARG A 346 -34.50 6.70 -8.66
C ARG A 346 -34.37 5.41 -7.85
N GLN A 347 -35.46 4.61 -7.78
CA GLN A 347 -35.59 3.44 -6.91
C GLN A 347 -35.11 3.72 -5.47
N ALA A 348 -35.67 4.80 -4.92
CA ALA A 348 -35.29 5.35 -3.61
C ALA A 348 -35.39 4.34 -2.47
N LEU A 349 -36.34 3.40 -2.58
CA LEU A 349 -36.56 2.30 -1.66
C LEU A 349 -36.35 0.99 -2.40
N GLN A 350 -35.57 0.08 -1.81
CA GLN A 350 -35.41 -1.28 -2.29
C GLN A 350 -36.41 -2.17 -1.58
N THR A 351 -37.46 -2.59 -2.27
CA THR A 351 -38.46 -3.50 -1.71
C THR A 351 -38.04 -4.96 -1.90
N VAL A 352 -38.35 -5.77 -0.90
CA VAL A 352 -38.07 -7.22 -0.86
C VAL A 352 -39.29 -7.96 -0.35
N LYS A 353 -39.42 -9.23 -0.73
CA LYS A 353 -40.47 -10.14 -0.25
C LYS A 353 -39.95 -11.07 0.84
N ALA A 354 -40.86 -11.61 1.63
CA ALA A 354 -40.56 -12.68 2.57
C ALA A 354 -39.92 -13.86 1.81
N GLY A 355 -38.77 -14.32 2.30
CA GLY A 355 -37.95 -15.37 1.72
C GLY A 355 -36.88 -14.89 0.72
N ASP A 356 -36.89 -13.61 0.32
CA ASP A 356 -35.87 -13.09 -0.60
C ASP A 356 -34.49 -13.09 0.06
N VAL A 357 -33.46 -13.50 -0.69
CA VAL A 357 -32.06 -13.42 -0.26
C VAL A 357 -31.60 -11.98 -0.34
N LEU A 358 -31.19 -11.43 0.79
CA LEU A 358 -30.73 -10.05 0.94
C LEU A 358 -29.21 -9.92 0.79
N ALA A 359 -28.47 -10.88 1.34
CA ALA A 359 -27.02 -10.90 1.27
C ALA A 359 -26.47 -12.33 1.37
N VAL A 360 -25.29 -12.54 0.78
CA VAL A 360 -24.52 -13.79 0.92
C VAL A 360 -23.11 -13.44 1.40
N LYS A 361 -22.71 -13.98 2.54
CA LYS A 361 -21.34 -13.93 3.04
C LYS A 361 -20.55 -15.07 2.39
N VAL A 362 -19.52 -14.70 1.63
CA VAL A 362 -18.49 -15.64 1.20
C VAL A 362 -17.47 -15.73 2.35
N PRO A 363 -17.27 -16.93 2.94
CA PRO A 363 -16.40 -17.10 4.10
C PRO A 363 -14.93 -16.82 3.74
N LEU A 364 -14.14 -16.49 4.76
CA LEU A 364 -12.69 -16.40 4.62
C LEU A 364 -12.10 -17.77 4.28
N ILE A 365 -10.95 -17.76 3.61
CA ILE A 365 -10.15 -18.95 3.34
C ILE A 365 -8.95 -18.91 4.27
N LEU A 366 -8.61 -20.06 4.88
CA LEU A 366 -7.42 -20.20 5.70
C LEU A 366 -6.16 -20.09 4.84
N GLY A 367 -5.09 -19.51 5.40
CA GLY A 367 -3.79 -19.52 4.76
C GLY A 367 -3.23 -20.95 4.64
N LYS A 368 -2.39 -21.19 3.65
CA LYS A 368 -1.63 -22.45 3.53
C LYS A 368 -0.24 -22.23 4.09
N GLU A 369 0.11 -22.98 5.13
CA GLU A 369 1.42 -22.93 5.76
C GLU A 369 2.53 -23.22 4.75
N GLY A 370 3.67 -22.54 4.96
CA GLY A 370 4.91 -22.81 4.26
C GLY A 370 5.79 -23.78 5.05
N ILE A 371 6.89 -24.20 4.43
CA ILE A 371 7.97 -24.94 5.09
C ILE A 371 9.31 -24.37 4.64
N ASP A 372 10.20 -24.07 5.56
CA ASP A 372 11.53 -23.55 5.22
C ASP A 372 12.52 -24.69 4.88
N VAL A 373 13.76 -24.36 4.52
CA VAL A 373 14.76 -25.38 4.15
C VAL A 373 15.24 -26.24 5.33
N TYR A 374 14.98 -25.81 6.57
CA TYR A 374 15.27 -26.56 7.79
C TYR A 374 14.12 -27.49 8.20
N GLY A 375 13.00 -27.45 7.46
CA GLY A 375 11.81 -28.23 7.76
C GLY A 375 10.87 -27.59 8.78
N ASP A 376 11.12 -26.34 9.18
CA ASP A 376 10.26 -25.61 10.10
C ASP A 376 9.01 -25.08 9.38
N ILE A 377 7.85 -25.19 10.04
CA ILE A 377 6.58 -24.66 9.52
C ILE A 377 6.60 -23.13 9.57
N ILE A 378 6.31 -22.51 8.44
CA ILE A 378 6.10 -21.06 8.35
C ILE A 378 4.59 -20.81 8.42
N PRO A 379 4.07 -20.19 9.50
CA PRO A 379 2.64 -19.96 9.64
C PRO A 379 2.13 -19.03 8.54
N ALA A 380 0.93 -19.32 8.05
CA ALA A 380 0.27 -18.49 7.05
C ALA A 380 -0.78 -17.59 7.68
N GLU A 381 -0.85 -16.36 7.20
CA GLU A 381 -1.91 -15.44 7.57
C GLU A 381 -3.25 -15.91 6.98
N SER A 382 -4.27 -16.00 7.83
CA SER A 382 -5.64 -16.25 7.38
C SER A 382 -6.24 -15.00 6.74
N GLY A 383 -7.28 -15.19 5.91
CA GLY A 383 -8.09 -14.08 5.46
C GLY A 383 -8.76 -13.36 6.63
N SER A 384 -9.04 -12.07 6.45
CA SER A 384 -9.82 -11.26 7.39
C SER A 384 -11.30 -11.55 7.25
N ASP A 385 -12.03 -11.57 8.37
CA ASP A 385 -13.48 -11.77 8.36
C ASP A 385 -14.25 -10.45 8.17
N LYS A 386 -15.46 -10.54 7.63
CA LYS A 386 -16.42 -9.42 7.57
C LYS A 386 -17.70 -9.79 8.30
N ILE A 387 -18.14 -8.88 9.18
CA ILE A 387 -19.35 -9.05 9.99
C ILE A 387 -20.50 -8.27 9.34
N LEU A 388 -21.57 -8.99 9.03
CA LEU A 388 -22.88 -8.44 8.69
C LEU A 388 -23.83 -8.86 9.80
N THR A 389 -24.45 -7.88 10.47
CA THR A 389 -25.29 -8.17 11.63
C THR A 389 -26.76 -8.21 11.19
N PRO A 390 -27.49 -9.32 11.40
CA PRO A 390 -28.92 -9.32 11.16
C PRO A 390 -29.62 -8.48 12.23
N ALA A 391 -30.57 -7.65 11.82
CA ALA A 391 -31.42 -6.86 12.70
C ALA A 391 -32.89 -7.20 12.44
N SER A 392 -33.78 -6.20 12.37
CA SER A 392 -35.22 -6.42 12.30
C SER A 392 -35.62 -7.20 11.04
N ASN A 393 -36.35 -8.30 11.23
CA ASN A 393 -36.95 -9.14 10.18
C ASN A 393 -35.95 -9.72 9.16
N VAL A 394 -34.72 -9.98 9.59
CA VAL A 394 -33.71 -10.69 8.80
C VAL A 394 -33.38 -12.01 9.49
N GLU A 395 -33.52 -13.10 8.76
CA GLU A 395 -33.11 -14.44 9.16
C GLU A 395 -31.74 -14.76 8.58
N VAL A 396 -30.97 -15.59 9.29
CA VAL A 396 -29.66 -16.06 8.86
C VAL A 396 -29.69 -17.58 8.82
N SER A 397 -29.11 -18.17 7.77
CA SER A 397 -28.94 -19.62 7.66
C SER A 397 -28.07 -20.20 8.78
N ASP A 398 -28.20 -21.49 9.04
CA ASP A 398 -27.46 -22.19 10.11
C ASP A 398 -25.93 -22.08 9.98
N ASP A 399 -25.42 -21.96 8.74
CA ASP A 399 -24.00 -21.78 8.44
C ASP A 399 -23.52 -20.32 8.56
N GLY A 400 -24.43 -19.37 8.83
CA GLY A 400 -24.12 -17.95 8.94
C GLY A 400 -23.83 -17.24 7.61
N LEU A 401 -24.10 -17.88 6.47
CA LEU A 401 -23.68 -17.39 5.16
C LEU A 401 -24.78 -16.68 4.36
N VAL A 402 -26.05 -16.99 4.59
CA VAL A 402 -27.16 -16.47 3.79
C VAL A 402 -28.10 -15.67 4.68
N PHE A 403 -28.42 -14.45 4.25
CA PHE A 403 -29.34 -13.54 4.94
C PHE A 403 -30.62 -13.42 4.13
N THR A 404 -31.77 -13.73 4.72
CA THR A 404 -33.08 -13.71 4.05
C THR A 404 -34.06 -12.80 4.78
N SER A 405 -35.01 -12.22 4.05
CA SER A 405 -36.09 -11.46 4.66
C SER A 405 -37.15 -12.36 5.28
N SER A 406 -37.62 -12.07 6.49
CA SER A 406 -38.77 -12.75 7.10
C SER A 406 -40.12 -12.19 6.65
N ILE A 407 -40.13 -11.02 6.00
CA ILE A 407 -41.34 -10.25 5.67
C ILE A 407 -41.24 -9.57 4.30
N ASP A 408 -42.37 -9.08 3.80
CA ASP A 408 -42.36 -8.05 2.75
C ASP A 408 -42.03 -6.68 3.39
N GLY A 409 -41.18 -5.89 2.75
CA GLY A 409 -40.79 -4.57 3.26
C GLY A 409 -39.64 -3.90 2.49
N VAL A 410 -39.02 -2.89 3.11
CA VAL A 410 -37.87 -2.15 2.55
C VAL A 410 -36.59 -2.62 3.22
N VAL A 411 -35.62 -3.11 2.44
CA VAL A 411 -34.30 -3.50 2.95
C VAL A 411 -33.41 -2.27 3.14
N THR A 412 -32.76 -2.20 4.30
CA THR A 412 -31.83 -1.12 4.65
C THR A 412 -30.55 -1.70 5.22
N LEU A 413 -29.42 -1.10 4.84
CA LEU A 413 -28.11 -1.35 5.45
C LEU A 413 -27.69 -0.10 6.22
N THR A 414 -27.52 -0.24 7.53
CA THR A 414 -27.09 0.86 8.39
C THR A 414 -25.57 1.09 8.28
N PRO A 415 -25.06 2.26 8.69
CA PRO A 415 -23.62 2.55 8.71
C PRO A 415 -22.79 1.58 9.59
N ASP A 416 -23.41 0.93 10.59
CA ASP A 416 -22.80 -0.08 11.46
C ASP A 416 -22.96 -1.53 10.94
N ASN A 417 -23.19 -1.69 9.62
CA ASN A 417 -23.36 -2.99 8.95
C ASN A 417 -24.48 -3.85 9.53
N LYS A 418 -25.60 -3.23 9.96
CA LYS A 418 -26.82 -3.96 10.29
C LYS A 418 -27.74 -4.01 9.09
N LEU A 419 -28.17 -5.22 8.77
CA LEU A 419 -29.13 -5.48 7.72
C LEU A 419 -30.51 -5.63 8.34
N GLU A 420 -31.46 -4.83 7.90
CA GLU A 420 -32.84 -4.88 8.38
C GLU A 420 -33.86 -4.72 7.26
N VAL A 421 -35.05 -5.26 7.49
CA VAL A 421 -36.22 -5.08 6.61
C VAL A 421 -37.32 -4.39 7.41
N LEU A 422 -37.79 -3.25 6.90
CA LEU A 422 -38.73 -2.37 7.57
C LEU A 422 -40.12 -2.44 6.91
N LYS A 423 -41.18 -2.65 7.71
CA LYS A 423 -42.58 -2.48 7.27
C LYS A 423 -43.06 -1.04 7.28
N LYS A 424 -42.37 -0.18 8.02
CA LYS A 424 -42.62 1.25 8.08
C LYS A 424 -41.31 1.95 7.75
N PHE A 425 -41.34 2.86 6.78
CA PHE A 425 -40.17 3.63 6.41
C PHE A 425 -40.38 5.11 6.69
N ASP A 426 -39.45 5.72 7.42
CA ASP A 426 -39.46 7.13 7.75
C ASP A 426 -38.66 7.93 6.70
N VAL A 427 -39.31 8.88 6.05
CA VAL A 427 -38.67 9.79 5.08
C VAL A 427 -38.39 11.11 5.79
N PRO A 428 -37.11 11.45 6.08
CA PRO A 428 -36.76 12.55 6.98
C PRO A 428 -37.07 13.95 6.41
N GLY A 429 -37.35 14.08 5.12
CA GLY A 429 -37.59 15.36 4.45
C GLY A 429 -38.67 15.27 3.38
N ASP A 430 -38.50 16.11 2.35
CA ASP A 430 -39.45 16.21 1.23
C ASP A 430 -39.30 15.04 0.25
N VAL A 431 -40.40 14.68 -0.39
CA VAL A 431 -40.41 13.84 -1.59
C VAL A 431 -40.24 14.75 -2.80
N ASP A 432 -39.00 14.89 -3.25
CA ASP A 432 -38.55 15.75 -4.36
C ASP A 432 -37.50 15.03 -5.23
N TYR A 433 -36.73 15.75 -6.05
CA TYR A 433 -35.71 15.13 -6.91
C TYR A 433 -34.57 14.45 -6.14
N SER A 434 -34.33 14.82 -4.88
CA SER A 434 -33.32 14.17 -4.02
C SER A 434 -33.81 12.83 -3.45
N THR A 435 -35.12 12.69 -3.28
CA THR A 435 -35.78 11.50 -2.76
C THR A 435 -36.24 10.60 -3.91
N GLY A 436 -36.97 11.12 -4.89
CA GLY A 436 -37.62 10.36 -5.96
C GLY A 436 -39.03 9.90 -5.58
N ASN A 437 -39.69 9.22 -6.51
CA ASN A 437 -40.97 8.55 -6.26
C ASN A 437 -40.80 7.43 -5.23
N LEU A 438 -41.81 7.22 -4.40
CA LEU A 438 -41.81 6.21 -3.34
C LEU A 438 -42.89 5.17 -3.61
N SER A 439 -42.52 3.89 -3.51
CA SER A 439 -43.47 2.78 -3.60
C SER A 439 -43.04 1.70 -2.61
N MET A 440 -43.92 1.29 -1.69
CA MET A 440 -43.61 0.20 -0.77
C MET A 440 -44.83 -0.61 -0.33
N ASP A 441 -44.60 -1.89 -0.04
CA ASP A 441 -45.58 -2.76 0.61
C ASP A 441 -45.51 -2.59 2.13
N GLY A 442 -46.07 -1.50 2.64
CA GLY A 442 -46.06 -1.17 4.06
C GLY A 442 -46.55 0.26 4.32
N ALA A 443 -46.12 0.86 5.43
CA ALA A 443 -46.47 2.23 5.81
C ALA A 443 -45.33 3.23 5.54
N LEU A 444 -45.69 4.46 5.17
CA LEU A 444 -44.75 5.58 4.96
C LEU A 444 -45.01 6.69 5.96
N ASP A 445 -43.95 7.25 6.54
CA ASP A 445 -44.02 8.43 7.42
C ASP A 445 -43.07 9.50 6.91
N ILE A 446 -43.64 10.48 6.21
CA ILE A 446 -42.95 11.55 5.51
C ILE A 446 -42.95 12.80 6.38
N LYS A 447 -41.76 13.25 6.79
CA LYS A 447 -41.62 14.44 7.66
C LYS A 447 -41.74 15.76 6.89
N GLY A 448 -41.52 15.75 5.58
CA GLY A 448 -41.61 16.93 4.72
C GLY A 448 -42.90 17.00 3.87
N TRP A 449 -42.79 17.69 2.74
CA TRP A 449 -43.80 17.84 1.71
C TRP A 449 -43.63 16.81 0.59
N ILE A 450 -44.74 16.39 -0.02
CA ILE A 450 -44.71 15.69 -1.31
C ILE A 450 -44.83 16.74 -2.40
N ARG A 451 -43.75 16.96 -3.16
CA ARG A 451 -43.64 18.05 -4.14
C ARG A 451 -44.33 17.71 -5.47
N SER A 452 -44.58 18.77 -6.25
CA SER A 452 -45.28 18.72 -7.54
C SER A 452 -44.72 17.66 -8.49
N GLY A 453 -45.62 16.83 -8.99
CA GLY A 453 -45.34 15.79 -9.98
C GLY A 453 -44.64 14.55 -9.45
N PHE A 454 -44.50 14.37 -8.13
CA PHE A 454 -44.01 13.12 -7.52
C PHE A 454 -45.16 12.14 -7.24
N LYS A 455 -44.80 10.87 -7.09
CA LYS A 455 -45.73 9.77 -6.81
C LYS A 455 -45.32 9.04 -5.55
N VAL A 456 -46.28 8.82 -4.65
CA VAL A 456 -46.13 8.05 -3.42
C VAL A 456 -47.21 6.98 -3.38
N ASN A 457 -46.80 5.71 -3.28
CA ASN A 457 -47.70 4.57 -3.20
C ASN A 457 -47.33 3.69 -1.99
N ALA A 458 -48.30 3.34 -1.17
CA ALA A 458 -48.12 2.44 -0.05
C ALA A 458 -49.33 1.52 0.12
N THR A 459 -49.13 0.25 0.45
CA THR A 459 -50.27 -0.65 0.78
C THR A 459 -50.82 -0.40 2.19
N GLY A 460 -49.99 0.12 3.10
CA GLY A 460 -50.36 0.54 4.44
C GLY A 460 -50.54 2.04 4.57
N GLU A 461 -50.53 2.53 5.80
CA GLU A 461 -50.81 3.92 6.15
C GLU A 461 -49.75 4.89 5.61
N ILE A 462 -50.18 6.08 5.16
CA ILE A 462 -49.28 7.17 4.78
C ILE A 462 -49.48 8.36 5.73
N ARG A 463 -48.42 8.77 6.43
CA ARG A 463 -48.38 10.02 7.21
C ARG A 463 -47.51 11.05 6.51
N VAL A 464 -48.00 12.27 6.43
CA VAL A 464 -47.28 13.42 5.87
C VAL A 464 -47.37 14.58 6.87
N SER A 465 -46.23 14.97 7.44
CA SER A 465 -46.18 16.06 8.42
C SER A 465 -46.26 17.43 7.74
N GLY A 466 -45.75 17.55 6.51
CA GLY A 466 -45.96 18.70 5.63
C GLY A 466 -47.31 18.62 4.90
N GLY A 467 -47.30 18.87 3.59
CA GLY A 467 -48.49 18.79 2.74
C GLY A 467 -48.21 18.10 1.41
N VAL A 468 -49.21 18.09 0.55
CA VAL A 468 -49.13 17.53 -0.81
C VAL A 468 -49.33 18.66 -1.80
N GLU A 469 -48.34 18.88 -2.66
CA GLU A 469 -48.36 19.87 -3.72
C GLU A 469 -48.40 19.13 -5.05
N ASP A 470 -49.52 19.21 -5.77
CA ASP A 470 -49.73 18.65 -7.12
C ASP A 470 -49.07 17.29 -7.40
N ALA A 471 -49.20 16.37 -6.45
CA ALA A 471 -48.57 15.05 -6.46
C ALA A 471 -49.61 13.94 -6.38
N LYS A 472 -49.22 12.73 -6.79
CA LYS A 472 -50.08 11.54 -6.73
C LYS A 472 -49.75 10.71 -5.49
N VAL A 473 -50.71 10.60 -4.57
CA VAL A 473 -50.58 9.84 -3.32
C VAL A 473 -51.66 8.76 -3.28
N GLU A 474 -51.27 7.50 -3.20
CA GLU A 474 -52.18 6.36 -3.10
C GLU A 474 -51.80 5.50 -1.89
N SER A 475 -52.77 5.26 -1.01
CA SER A 475 -52.63 4.39 0.16
C SER A 475 -53.67 3.28 0.10
N GLY A 476 -53.29 2.04 0.44
CA GLY A 476 -54.23 0.95 0.68
C GLY A 476 -54.98 1.05 2.02
N ALA A 477 -54.54 1.93 2.91
CA ALA A 477 -55.13 2.17 4.23
C ALA A 477 -55.42 3.69 4.42
N ASP A 478 -55.27 4.17 5.66
CA ASP A 478 -55.52 5.58 6.00
C ASP A 478 -54.41 6.51 5.49
N ILE A 479 -54.76 7.77 5.24
CA ILE A 479 -53.83 8.86 4.92
C ILE A 479 -54.01 9.99 5.93
N TYR A 480 -52.92 10.40 6.57
CA TYR A 480 -52.89 11.52 7.51
C TYR A 480 -51.95 12.60 6.98
N ILE A 481 -52.50 13.78 6.68
CA ILE A 481 -51.73 14.94 6.21
C ILE A 481 -51.95 16.07 7.20
N GLN A 482 -50.90 16.44 7.94
CA GLN A 482 -50.97 17.49 8.95
C GLN A 482 -51.07 18.90 8.31
N GLY A 483 -50.50 19.07 7.11
CA GLY A 483 -50.67 20.25 6.27
C GLY A 483 -51.88 20.15 5.33
N GLY A 484 -51.82 20.84 4.20
CA GLY A 484 -52.88 20.87 3.19
C GLY A 484 -52.55 20.09 1.93
N ILE A 485 -53.57 19.84 1.11
CA ILE A 485 -53.42 19.38 -0.27
C ILE A 485 -53.72 20.55 -1.19
N ILE A 486 -52.73 20.93 -2.00
CA ILE A 486 -52.81 22.01 -2.99
C ILE A 486 -52.58 21.38 -4.35
N GLY A 487 -53.57 21.44 -5.24
CA GLY A 487 -53.52 20.77 -6.54
C GLY A 487 -53.69 21.69 -7.75
N SER A 488 -53.55 21.11 -8.94
CA SER A 488 -53.88 21.73 -10.23
C SER A 488 -55.27 21.35 -10.76
N GLY A 489 -56.02 20.49 -10.06
CA GLY A 489 -57.35 19.99 -10.47
C GLY A 489 -57.35 18.57 -11.05
N GLU A 490 -56.21 17.86 -11.01
CA GLU A 490 -56.09 16.43 -11.34
C GLU A 490 -56.24 15.52 -10.09
N ARG A 491 -56.38 14.20 -10.30
CA ARG A 491 -56.51 13.21 -9.21
C ARG A 491 -55.19 13.08 -8.45
N ASN A 492 -55.14 13.69 -7.27
CA ASN A 492 -53.90 13.85 -6.52
C ASN A 492 -53.83 12.93 -5.30
N VAL A 493 -54.94 12.59 -4.64
CA VAL A 493 -54.89 11.75 -3.41
C VAL A 493 -56.00 10.70 -3.36
N ARG A 494 -55.64 9.44 -3.06
CA ARG A 494 -56.58 8.34 -2.83
C ARG A 494 -56.21 7.53 -1.59
N ALA A 495 -57.11 7.48 -0.60
CA ALA A 495 -57.00 6.63 0.58
C ALA A 495 -57.92 5.41 0.47
N GLY A 496 -57.39 4.21 0.70
CA GLY A 496 -58.17 2.97 0.83
C GLY A 496 -58.93 2.85 2.15
N GLY A 497 -58.61 3.70 3.12
CA GLY A 497 -59.38 3.93 4.34
C GLY A 497 -59.80 5.40 4.46
N ASN A 498 -59.49 6.03 5.59
CA ASN A 498 -59.84 7.41 5.88
C ASN A 498 -58.79 8.41 5.37
N LEU A 499 -59.22 9.64 5.06
CA LEU A 499 -58.32 10.77 4.80
C LEU A 499 -58.52 11.82 5.90
N THR A 500 -57.45 12.13 6.63
CA THR A 500 -57.42 13.26 7.56
C THR A 500 -56.47 14.32 7.01
N VAL A 501 -56.98 15.54 6.81
CA VAL A 501 -56.22 16.64 6.21
C VAL A 501 -56.59 17.97 6.86
N ARG A 502 -55.65 18.92 6.91
CA ARG A 502 -55.94 20.26 7.42
C ARG A 502 -56.83 21.06 6.46
N PHE A 503 -56.46 21.19 5.19
CA PHE A 503 -57.24 21.92 4.17
C PHE A 503 -57.03 21.36 2.77
N LEU A 504 -57.97 21.65 1.87
CA LEU A 504 -57.94 21.24 0.46
C LEU A 504 -58.10 22.48 -0.44
N GLU A 505 -57.20 22.67 -1.39
CA GLU A 505 -57.30 23.74 -2.38
C GLU A 505 -57.05 23.23 -3.79
N ASN A 506 -58.02 23.45 -4.69
CA ASN A 506 -57.95 23.03 -6.09
C ASN A 506 -57.53 21.55 -6.26
N ALA A 507 -57.99 20.69 -5.36
CA ALA A 507 -57.57 19.30 -5.26
C ALA A 507 -58.69 18.34 -5.65
N VAL A 508 -58.32 17.15 -6.15
CA VAL A 508 -59.25 16.03 -6.32
C VAL A 508 -58.82 14.89 -5.41
N VAL A 509 -59.67 14.58 -4.43
CA VAL A 509 -59.39 13.58 -3.39
C VAL A 509 -60.49 12.53 -3.30
N HIS A 510 -60.09 11.30 -2.97
CA HIS A 510 -61.01 10.20 -2.74
C HIS A 510 -60.62 9.37 -1.52
N ALA A 511 -61.59 9.01 -0.69
CA ALA A 511 -61.42 8.05 0.39
C ALA A 511 -62.48 6.95 0.27
N ASP A 512 -62.06 5.69 0.40
CA ASP A 512 -62.97 4.55 0.49
C ASP A 512 -63.67 4.51 1.89
N GLY A 513 -63.15 5.25 2.88
CA GLY A 513 -63.75 5.52 4.20
C GLY A 513 -64.30 6.95 4.36
N ASP A 514 -64.02 7.57 5.51
CA ASP A 514 -64.41 8.95 5.82
C ASP A 514 -63.31 9.98 5.46
N ILE A 515 -63.73 11.22 5.19
CA ILE A 515 -62.82 12.36 4.99
C ILE A 515 -63.01 13.36 6.13
N PHE A 516 -61.97 13.59 6.91
CA PHE A 516 -61.91 14.58 7.98
C PHE A 516 -61.10 15.79 7.52
N VAL A 517 -61.73 16.97 7.50
CA VAL A 517 -61.07 18.23 7.12
C VAL A 517 -61.11 19.20 8.28
N GLN A 518 -59.96 19.75 8.66
CA GLN A 518 -59.88 20.66 9.83
C GLN A 518 -60.36 22.08 9.50
N ASP A 519 -59.85 22.68 8.43
CA ASP A 519 -60.03 24.10 8.08
C ASP A 519 -61.03 24.27 6.92
N ASP A 520 -60.56 24.30 5.67
CA ASP A 520 -61.38 24.68 4.51
C ASP A 520 -61.20 23.71 3.33
N ILE A 521 -62.27 23.56 2.55
CA ILE A 521 -62.29 22.91 1.23
C ILE A 521 -62.59 23.99 0.19
N VAL A 522 -61.62 24.32 -0.64
CA VAL A 522 -61.69 25.42 -1.61
C VAL A 522 -61.55 24.88 -3.03
N ARG A 523 -62.55 25.15 -3.88
CA ARG A 523 -62.58 24.78 -5.31
C ARG A 523 -62.12 23.34 -5.59
N SER A 524 -62.50 22.41 -4.73
CA SER A 524 -61.99 21.03 -4.76
C SER A 524 -63.09 20.02 -5.11
N LYS A 525 -62.70 18.86 -5.64
CA LYS A 525 -63.59 17.71 -5.86
C LYS A 525 -63.29 16.64 -4.82
N VAL A 526 -64.16 16.53 -3.83
CA VAL A 526 -64.00 15.66 -2.67
C VAL A 526 -65.01 14.53 -2.75
N SER A 527 -64.54 13.28 -2.62
CA SER A 527 -65.42 12.11 -2.68
C SER A 527 -65.10 11.08 -1.60
N ALA A 528 -66.06 10.79 -0.73
CA ALA A 528 -65.95 9.77 0.31
C ALA A 528 -67.02 8.68 0.10
N ASP A 529 -66.66 7.41 0.21
CA ASP A 529 -67.67 6.35 0.28
C ASP A 529 -68.37 6.33 1.66
N GLY A 530 -67.71 6.86 2.70
CA GLY A 530 -68.29 7.17 4.01
C GLY A 530 -68.87 8.60 4.09
N SER A 531 -68.40 9.37 5.07
CA SER A 531 -68.83 10.73 5.39
C SER A 531 -67.72 11.76 5.09
N ILE A 532 -68.11 13.02 4.87
CA ILE A 532 -67.18 14.15 4.84
C ILE A 532 -67.50 15.05 6.04
N ILE A 533 -66.55 15.19 6.95
CA ILE A 533 -66.77 15.84 8.25
C ILE A 533 -65.73 16.94 8.45
N ALA A 534 -66.20 18.16 8.67
CA ALA A 534 -65.39 19.24 9.16
C ALA A 534 -65.14 19.07 10.67
N THR A 535 -63.89 18.94 11.07
CA THR A 535 -63.49 18.71 12.48
C THR A 535 -63.07 19.99 13.21
N GLY A 536 -62.64 21.03 12.49
CA GLY A 536 -62.26 22.31 13.09
C GLY A 536 -63.40 23.32 13.20
N VAL A 537 -63.08 24.47 13.82
CA VAL A 537 -64.05 25.53 14.15
C VAL A 537 -64.56 26.26 12.91
N LYS A 538 -63.78 26.29 11.82
CA LYS A 538 -64.12 27.02 10.59
C LYS A 538 -64.79 26.16 9.54
N GLY A 539 -64.28 24.97 9.23
CA GLY A 539 -64.95 23.92 8.46
C GLY A 539 -65.76 24.35 7.23
N ARG A 540 -65.19 25.08 6.26
CA ARG A 540 -65.96 25.71 5.16
C ARG A 540 -65.78 25.00 3.83
N LEU A 541 -66.87 24.76 3.11
CA LEU A 541 -66.84 24.26 1.74
C LEU A 541 -67.14 25.40 0.75
N ARG A 542 -66.11 25.90 0.07
CA ARG A 542 -66.17 27.06 -0.84
C ARG A 542 -65.86 26.67 -2.28
N GLY A 543 -66.91 26.38 -3.03
CA GLY A 543 -66.81 26.02 -4.43
C GLY A 543 -66.30 24.60 -4.69
N GLY A 544 -66.68 24.05 -5.83
CA GLY A 544 -66.34 22.67 -6.22
C GLY A 544 -67.47 21.70 -5.90
N SER A 545 -67.13 20.44 -5.63
CA SER A 545 -68.10 19.39 -5.34
C SER A 545 -67.68 18.47 -4.19
N ALA A 546 -68.57 18.23 -3.24
CA ALA A 546 -68.39 17.26 -2.16
C ALA A 546 -69.45 16.15 -2.28
N VAL A 547 -69.00 14.91 -2.39
CA VAL A 547 -69.87 13.73 -2.54
C VAL A 547 -69.54 12.74 -1.42
N ALA A 548 -70.53 12.40 -0.60
CA ALA A 548 -70.38 11.40 0.45
C ALA A 548 -71.40 10.27 0.29
N GLY A 549 -71.05 9.06 0.69
CA GLY A 549 -72.00 7.95 0.77
C GLY A 549 -73.04 8.15 1.88
N LYS A 550 -72.63 8.76 3.00
CA LYS A 550 -73.41 8.86 4.24
C LYS A 550 -73.81 10.30 4.58
N VAL A 551 -72.92 11.03 5.26
CA VAL A 551 -73.19 12.36 5.81
C VAL A 551 -72.16 13.36 5.30
N ILE A 552 -72.60 14.59 5.04
CA ILE A 552 -71.70 15.75 4.90
C ILE A 552 -71.98 16.68 6.06
N GLU A 553 -71.01 16.88 6.95
CA GLU A 553 -71.09 17.79 8.07
C GLU A 553 -70.07 18.91 7.90
N MET A 554 -70.55 20.14 7.71
CA MET A 554 -69.72 21.33 7.51
C MET A 554 -70.16 22.45 8.46
N TYR A 555 -69.27 23.42 8.67
CA TYR A 555 -69.63 24.63 9.41
C TYR A 555 -70.35 25.62 8.48
N GLU A 556 -69.77 25.90 7.31
CA GLU A 556 -70.37 26.69 6.23
C GLU A 556 -70.31 25.94 4.90
N ILE A 557 -71.34 26.07 4.08
CA ILE A 557 -71.36 25.57 2.70
C ILE A 557 -71.66 26.72 1.74
N GLY A 558 -70.87 26.85 0.69
CA GLY A 558 -70.95 27.94 -0.28
C GLY A 558 -70.05 29.12 0.08
N SER A 559 -70.23 30.22 -0.65
CA SER A 559 -69.49 31.46 -0.44
C SER A 559 -70.45 32.64 -0.55
N PRO A 560 -70.29 33.72 0.26
CA PRO A 560 -71.02 34.98 0.08
C PRO A 560 -70.89 35.57 -1.33
N ALA A 561 -69.82 35.21 -2.05
CA ALA A 561 -69.60 35.63 -3.43
C ALA A 561 -70.38 34.80 -4.47
N GLY A 562 -71.26 33.88 -4.04
CA GLY A 562 -72.08 33.05 -4.94
C GLY A 562 -71.29 31.99 -5.71
N VAL A 563 -70.17 31.51 -5.15
CA VAL A 563 -69.33 30.50 -5.82
C VAL A 563 -70.09 29.17 -5.89
N ILE A 564 -70.28 28.67 -7.12
CA ILE A 564 -71.01 27.42 -7.40
C ILE A 564 -70.45 26.27 -6.59
N THR A 565 -71.29 25.69 -5.73
CA THR A 565 -70.92 24.63 -4.78
C THR A 565 -71.92 23.50 -4.88
N HIS A 566 -71.44 22.28 -5.13
CA HIS A 566 -72.29 21.09 -5.23
C HIS A 566 -72.04 20.15 -4.05
N VAL A 567 -73.09 19.74 -3.36
CA VAL A 567 -73.00 18.84 -2.22
C VAL A 567 -73.95 17.69 -2.45
N SER A 568 -73.49 16.45 -2.34
CA SER A 568 -74.31 15.26 -2.61
C SER A 568 -74.09 14.18 -1.57
N VAL A 569 -75.19 13.66 -1.01
CA VAL A 569 -75.19 12.53 -0.09
C VAL A 569 -76.17 11.45 -0.56
N GLY A 570 -75.85 10.19 -0.28
CA GLY A 570 -76.77 9.07 -0.55
C GLY A 570 -76.89 8.70 -2.02
N VAL A 571 -76.05 9.29 -2.87
CA VAL A 571 -75.90 8.86 -4.25
C VAL A 571 -74.53 8.24 -4.36
N ALA A 572 -74.45 6.94 -4.08
CA ALA A 572 -73.37 6.13 -4.62
C ALA A 572 -73.55 6.03 -6.13
N SER A 573 -73.32 7.15 -6.83
CA SER A 573 -73.43 7.29 -8.28
C SER A 573 -72.57 6.21 -8.94
N LYS A 574 -71.34 6.01 -8.44
CA LYS A 574 -70.44 4.94 -8.88
C LYS A 574 -70.94 3.52 -8.58
N LEU A 575 -71.56 3.25 -7.42
CA LEU A 575 -72.05 1.89 -7.13
C LEU A 575 -73.32 1.57 -7.91
N ARG A 576 -74.26 2.50 -8.06
CA ARG A 576 -75.43 2.32 -8.95
C ARG A 576 -75.01 2.28 -10.41
N GLU A 577 -74.10 3.14 -10.86
CA GLU A 577 -73.54 3.10 -12.23
C GLU A 577 -72.79 1.79 -12.49
N ARG A 578 -71.96 1.33 -11.54
CA ARG A 578 -71.30 0.03 -11.62
C ARG A 578 -72.30 -1.12 -11.58
N MET A 579 -73.36 -1.03 -10.77
CA MET A 579 -74.42 -2.04 -10.72
C MET A 579 -75.24 -2.08 -12.02
N VAL A 580 -75.49 -0.93 -12.65
CA VAL A 580 -76.09 -0.81 -13.98
C VAL A 580 -75.16 -1.40 -15.05
N ASN A 581 -73.86 -1.08 -15.01
CA ASN A 581 -72.87 -1.58 -15.97
C ASN A 581 -72.65 -3.10 -15.82
N ILE A 582 -72.55 -3.62 -14.59
CA ILE A 582 -72.47 -5.04 -14.30
C ILE A 582 -73.75 -5.75 -14.75
N SER A 583 -74.93 -5.16 -14.52
CA SER A 583 -76.20 -5.73 -14.99
C SER A 583 -76.29 -5.76 -16.53
N LYS A 584 -75.79 -4.74 -17.23
CA LYS A 584 -75.68 -4.74 -18.70
C LYS A 584 -74.72 -5.84 -19.19
N LYS A 585 -73.55 -6.00 -18.57
CA LYS A 585 -72.59 -7.06 -18.92
C LYS A 585 -73.18 -8.46 -18.70
N LEU A 586 -73.89 -8.69 -17.59
CA LEU A 586 -74.58 -9.97 -17.33
C LEU A 586 -75.66 -10.25 -18.38
N ASP A 587 -76.43 -9.24 -18.79
CA ASP A 587 -77.42 -9.38 -19.86
C ASP A 587 -76.75 -9.75 -21.20
N GLU A 588 -75.63 -9.12 -21.57
CA GLU A 588 -74.85 -9.47 -22.76
C GLU A 588 -74.29 -10.89 -22.71
N TYR A 589 -73.70 -11.32 -21.58
CA TYR A 589 -73.19 -12.67 -21.41
C TYR A 589 -74.32 -13.71 -21.49
N SER A 590 -75.47 -13.46 -20.87
CA SER A 590 -76.63 -14.35 -20.93
C SER A 590 -77.17 -14.51 -22.36
N LYS A 591 -77.20 -13.41 -23.14
CA LYS A 591 -77.58 -13.42 -24.56
C LYS A 591 -76.59 -14.22 -25.41
N ASN A 592 -75.29 -14.03 -25.17
CA ASN A 592 -74.24 -14.77 -25.89
C ASN A 592 -74.28 -16.27 -25.57
N ARG A 593 -74.45 -16.62 -24.29
CA ARG A 593 -74.65 -18.01 -23.85
C ARG A 593 -75.86 -18.64 -24.53
N THR A 594 -77.00 -17.94 -24.58
CA THR A 594 -78.22 -18.44 -25.25
C THR A 594 -77.99 -18.69 -26.75
N LYS A 595 -77.26 -17.81 -27.44
CA LYS A 595 -76.87 -18.03 -28.86
C LYS A 595 -75.98 -19.27 -29.01
N MET A 596 -74.98 -19.44 -28.14
CA MET A 596 -74.10 -20.61 -28.15
C MET A 596 -74.88 -21.90 -27.85
N ASP A 597 -75.84 -21.86 -26.93
CA ASP A 597 -76.73 -22.98 -26.62
C ASP A 597 -77.64 -23.36 -27.79
N MET A 598 -78.20 -22.38 -28.51
CA MET A 598 -78.97 -22.66 -29.72
C MET A 598 -78.13 -23.33 -30.80
N VAL A 599 -76.89 -22.91 -30.98
CA VAL A 599 -75.94 -23.49 -31.95
C VAL A 599 -75.54 -24.90 -31.53
N LEU A 600 -75.15 -25.10 -30.27
CA LEU A 600 -74.80 -26.41 -29.73
C LEU A 600 -75.98 -27.39 -29.76
N THR A 601 -77.20 -26.94 -29.46
CA THR A 601 -78.42 -27.77 -29.53
C THR A 601 -78.76 -28.17 -30.97
N LYS A 602 -78.52 -27.27 -31.96
CA LYS A 602 -78.65 -27.63 -33.38
C LYS A 602 -77.65 -28.72 -33.77
N TYR A 603 -76.41 -28.62 -33.30
CA TYR A 603 -75.39 -29.63 -33.56
C TYR A 603 -75.62 -30.95 -32.81
N ASP A 604 -76.13 -30.93 -31.56
CA ASP A 604 -76.51 -32.13 -30.79
C ASP A 604 -77.67 -32.91 -31.47
N LYS A 605 -78.62 -32.18 -32.08
CA LYS A 605 -79.68 -32.78 -32.91
C LYS A 605 -79.15 -33.36 -34.23
N LEU A 606 -78.08 -32.81 -34.78
CA LEU A 606 -77.41 -33.29 -36.02
C LEU A 606 -76.51 -34.51 -35.74
N ASP A 607 -75.85 -34.55 -34.58
CA ASP A 607 -74.99 -35.66 -34.13
C ASP A 607 -75.79 -36.96 -33.94
N LYS A 608 -77.01 -36.85 -33.40
CA LYS A 608 -77.96 -37.97 -33.31
C LYS A 608 -78.46 -38.47 -34.68
N ALA A 609 -78.21 -37.73 -35.76
CA ALA A 609 -78.75 -38.01 -37.09
C ALA A 609 -77.71 -38.53 -38.10
N LYS A 610 -76.37 -38.43 -37.86
CA LYS A 610 -75.26 -39.06 -38.62
C LYS A 610 -73.88 -38.61 -38.09
N GLN A 611 -72.82 -39.41 -38.33
CA GLN A 611 -71.42 -39.07 -37.99
C GLN A 611 -70.99 -37.71 -38.57
N LEU A 612 -70.58 -36.80 -37.70
CA LEU A 612 -70.18 -35.44 -38.05
C LEU A 612 -68.75 -35.40 -38.65
N PRO A 613 -68.49 -34.54 -39.66
CA PRO A 613 -67.13 -34.25 -40.13
C PRO A 613 -66.21 -33.72 -39.02
N LYS A 614 -64.93 -34.12 -39.00
CA LYS A 614 -63.93 -33.71 -38.00
C LYS A 614 -63.78 -32.19 -37.82
N GLU A 615 -64.02 -31.41 -38.86
CA GLU A 615 -64.02 -29.94 -38.78
C GLU A 615 -65.15 -29.38 -37.90
N ILE A 616 -66.33 -30.00 -37.95
CA ILE A 616 -67.51 -29.59 -37.19
C ILE A 616 -67.35 -30.01 -35.72
N GLU A 617 -66.83 -31.21 -35.45
CA GLU A 617 -66.49 -31.64 -34.08
C GLU A 617 -65.48 -30.68 -33.42
N ARG A 618 -64.46 -30.24 -34.16
CA ARG A 618 -63.47 -29.28 -33.65
C ARG A 618 -64.11 -27.92 -33.34
N LYS A 619 -65.05 -27.45 -34.17
CA LYS A 619 -65.84 -26.23 -33.90
C LYS A 619 -66.74 -26.40 -32.66
N ILE A 620 -67.43 -27.53 -32.51
CA ILE A 620 -68.27 -27.85 -31.33
C ILE A 620 -67.42 -27.86 -30.06
N ARG A 621 -66.25 -28.51 -30.08
CA ARG A 621 -65.34 -28.57 -28.93
C ARG A 621 -64.82 -27.17 -28.54
N THR A 622 -64.54 -26.33 -29.54
CA THR A 622 -64.08 -24.95 -29.33
C THR A 622 -65.20 -24.09 -28.74
N LEU A 623 -66.42 -24.18 -29.29
CA LEU A 623 -67.61 -23.50 -28.79
C LEU A 623 -68.00 -23.95 -27.37
N THR A 624 -67.85 -25.24 -27.06
CA THR A 624 -68.12 -25.81 -25.73
C THR A 624 -67.12 -25.29 -24.70
N LYS A 625 -65.83 -25.20 -25.08
CA LYS A 625 -64.80 -24.60 -24.23
C LYS A 625 -65.08 -23.11 -23.97
N GLN A 626 -65.35 -22.34 -25.04
CA GLN A 626 -65.70 -20.92 -24.93
C GLN A 626 -66.96 -20.69 -24.07
N LYS A 627 -67.95 -21.58 -24.15
CA LYS A 627 -69.13 -21.54 -23.28
C LYS A 627 -68.75 -21.80 -21.81
N GLY A 628 -67.88 -22.78 -21.56
CA GLY A 628 -67.36 -23.08 -20.21
C GLY A 628 -66.65 -21.87 -19.60
N ASP A 629 -65.74 -21.25 -20.36
CA ASP A 629 -65.01 -20.05 -19.94
C ASP A 629 -65.98 -18.88 -19.67
N LEU A 630 -67.00 -18.71 -20.51
CA LEU A 630 -68.02 -17.66 -20.36
C LEU A 630 -68.91 -17.89 -19.13
N ILE A 631 -69.24 -19.13 -18.78
CA ILE A 631 -70.00 -19.46 -17.55
C ILE A 631 -69.18 -19.15 -16.30
N ILE A 632 -67.88 -19.43 -16.30
CA ILE A 632 -66.99 -19.12 -15.17
C ILE A 632 -66.92 -17.60 -14.94
N GLU A 633 -66.78 -16.82 -16.02
CA GLU A 633 -66.80 -15.35 -15.93
C GLU A 633 -68.19 -14.80 -15.56
N GLU A 634 -69.28 -15.40 -16.04
CA GLU A 634 -70.66 -15.05 -15.66
C GLU A 634 -70.88 -15.24 -14.15
N ASP A 635 -70.45 -16.39 -13.58
CA ASP A 635 -70.55 -16.67 -12.14
C ASP A 635 -69.68 -15.71 -11.30
N ARG A 636 -68.47 -15.39 -11.77
CA ARG A 636 -67.57 -14.43 -11.13
C ARG A 636 -68.20 -13.03 -11.05
N ILE A 637 -68.74 -12.54 -12.16
CA ILE A 637 -69.37 -11.22 -12.23
C ILE A 637 -70.70 -11.20 -11.45
N LYS A 638 -71.44 -12.31 -11.43
CA LYS A 638 -72.66 -12.45 -10.63
C LYS A 638 -72.36 -12.37 -9.13
N LYS A 639 -71.31 -13.04 -8.65
CA LYS A 639 -70.80 -12.89 -7.27
C LYS A 639 -70.39 -11.46 -6.94
N GLU A 640 -69.74 -10.77 -7.89
CA GLU A 640 -69.41 -9.33 -7.74
C GLU A 640 -70.68 -8.47 -7.62
N LYS A 641 -71.73 -8.76 -8.40
CA LYS A 641 -73.03 -8.08 -8.32
C LYS A 641 -73.70 -8.29 -6.97
N GLU A 642 -73.71 -9.52 -6.46
CA GLU A 642 -74.30 -9.85 -5.15
C GLU A 642 -73.55 -9.16 -4.02
N ALA A 643 -72.22 -9.12 -4.06
CA ALA A 643 -71.41 -8.36 -3.12
C ALA A 643 -71.68 -6.84 -3.18
N LEU A 644 -71.85 -6.28 -4.39
CA LEU A 644 -72.25 -4.88 -4.57
C LEU A 644 -73.65 -4.60 -4.00
N ALA A 645 -74.60 -5.51 -4.21
CA ALA A 645 -75.97 -5.38 -3.72
C ALA A 645 -76.04 -5.45 -2.19
N GLN A 646 -75.25 -6.33 -1.55
CA GLN A 646 -75.10 -6.37 -0.10
C GLN A 646 -74.50 -5.07 0.45
N LYS A 647 -73.46 -4.52 -0.19
CA LYS A 647 -72.90 -3.20 0.16
C LYS A 647 -73.95 -2.07 0.06
N LEU A 648 -74.82 -2.12 -0.95
CA LEU A 648 -75.92 -1.15 -1.10
C LEU A 648 -77.00 -1.31 -0.02
N SER A 649 -77.32 -2.54 0.36
CA SER A 649 -78.32 -2.85 1.39
C SER A 649 -77.86 -2.46 2.80
N LEU A 650 -76.58 -2.64 3.12
CA LEU A 650 -75.98 -2.24 4.39
C LEU A 650 -75.96 -0.71 4.57
N ALA A 651 -75.89 0.05 3.47
CA ALA A 651 -75.96 1.51 3.48
C ALA A 651 -77.40 2.06 3.68
N GLY A 652 -78.43 1.22 3.60
CA GLY A 652 -79.84 1.63 3.65
C GLY A 652 -80.41 1.94 5.04
N GLY A 653 -79.62 1.82 6.11
CA GLY A 653 -80.07 2.05 7.49
C GLY A 653 -79.55 3.32 8.16
N GLU A 654 -78.68 4.08 7.51
CA GLU A 654 -78.05 5.27 8.10
C GLU A 654 -78.68 6.57 7.56
N LEU A 655 -78.79 7.57 8.44
CA LEU A 655 -79.42 8.85 8.11
C LEU A 655 -78.56 9.62 7.08
N LEU A 656 -79.00 9.62 5.83
CA LEU A 656 -78.41 10.43 4.76
C LEU A 656 -78.75 11.90 5.01
N ALA A 657 -77.74 12.70 5.30
CA ALA A 657 -77.96 14.10 5.65
C ALA A 657 -76.80 15.01 5.26
N VAL A 658 -77.13 16.23 4.89
CA VAL A 658 -76.18 17.35 4.85
C VAL A 658 -76.45 18.23 6.07
N LYS A 659 -75.51 18.27 7.01
CA LYS A 659 -75.59 19.03 8.26
C LYS A 659 -74.69 20.25 8.16
N VAL A 660 -75.26 21.41 8.43
CA VAL A 660 -74.54 22.69 8.41
C VAL A 660 -74.76 23.42 9.72
N LYS A 661 -73.69 23.91 10.34
CA LYS A 661 -73.74 24.51 11.68
C LYS A 661 -74.03 26.01 11.66
N GLU A 662 -73.53 26.75 10.68
CA GLU A 662 -73.56 28.22 10.66
C GLU A 662 -74.33 28.81 9.47
N ALA A 663 -73.97 28.46 8.24
CA ALA A 663 -74.60 29.07 7.06
C ALA A 663 -74.48 28.23 5.79
N VAL A 664 -75.52 28.31 4.94
CA VAL A 664 -75.48 27.85 3.55
C VAL A 664 -75.75 29.02 2.63
N TYR A 665 -74.80 29.34 1.77
CA TYR A 665 -74.88 30.49 0.87
C TYR A 665 -75.57 30.15 -0.45
N SER A 666 -76.14 31.18 -1.06
CA SER A 666 -76.69 31.14 -2.42
C SER A 666 -75.66 30.64 -3.45
N GLY A 667 -76.15 29.92 -4.46
CA GLY A 667 -75.29 29.22 -5.44
C GLY A 667 -74.83 27.83 -5.00
N THR A 668 -75.35 27.33 -3.87
CA THR A 668 -75.17 25.95 -3.42
C THR A 668 -76.30 25.06 -3.93
N THR A 669 -75.95 23.91 -4.51
CA THR A 669 -76.90 22.84 -4.84
C THR A 669 -76.67 21.67 -3.89
N VAL A 670 -77.69 21.35 -3.10
CA VAL A 670 -77.68 20.22 -2.17
C VAL A 670 -78.46 19.06 -2.78
N VAL A 671 -77.83 17.89 -2.88
CA VAL A 671 -78.43 16.66 -3.40
C VAL A 671 -78.48 15.63 -2.28
N VAL A 672 -79.66 15.09 -2.01
CA VAL A 672 -79.87 14.03 -1.01
C VAL A 672 -80.66 12.92 -1.68
N ASN A 673 -80.07 11.72 -1.75
CA ASN A 673 -80.68 10.54 -2.37
C ASN A 673 -81.17 10.77 -3.83
N GLY A 674 -80.50 11.64 -4.57
CA GLY A 674 -80.79 11.93 -5.98
C GLY A 674 -81.76 13.09 -6.22
N TYR A 675 -82.38 13.63 -5.18
CA TYR A 675 -83.20 14.84 -5.26
C TYR A 675 -82.32 16.06 -5.03
N ALA A 676 -82.55 17.14 -5.77
CA ALA A 676 -81.76 18.36 -5.69
C ALA A 676 -82.56 19.51 -5.06
N PHE A 677 -81.89 20.32 -4.25
CA PHE A 677 -82.38 21.55 -3.65
C PHE A 677 -81.40 22.67 -3.96
N GLU A 678 -81.84 23.67 -4.72
CA GLU A 678 -81.05 24.85 -5.06
C GLU A 678 -81.24 25.93 -4.00
N VAL A 679 -80.15 26.34 -3.37
CA VAL A 679 -80.15 27.44 -2.40
C VAL A 679 -80.10 28.75 -3.17
N LYS A 680 -81.25 29.43 -3.26
CA LYS A 680 -81.42 30.71 -3.95
C LYS A 680 -81.03 31.91 -3.07
N ASP A 681 -81.40 31.84 -1.79
CA ASP A 681 -81.10 32.85 -0.78
C ASP A 681 -80.28 32.24 0.36
N ASP A 682 -79.43 33.04 1.00
CA ASP A 682 -78.58 32.59 2.10
C ASP A 682 -79.41 32.07 3.28
N ILE A 683 -79.13 30.83 3.72
CA ILE A 683 -79.72 30.21 4.90
C ILE A 683 -78.74 30.39 6.06
N LYS A 684 -79.10 31.24 7.02
CA LYS A 684 -78.32 31.47 8.24
C LYS A 684 -78.79 30.56 9.38
N GLY A 685 -77.84 30.16 10.22
CA GLY A 685 -78.03 29.27 11.37
C GLY A 685 -77.88 27.79 11.01
N LYS A 686 -78.01 26.96 12.04
CA LYS A 686 -77.96 25.51 11.92
C LYS A 686 -79.08 25.02 10.98
N VAL A 687 -78.72 24.16 10.04
CA VAL A 687 -79.67 23.55 9.11
C VAL A 687 -79.23 22.13 8.75
N THR A 688 -80.18 21.22 8.67
CA THR A 688 -79.97 19.85 8.19
C THR A 688 -80.90 19.58 7.02
N PHE A 689 -80.32 19.18 5.89
CA PHE A 689 -81.05 18.72 4.72
C PHE A 689 -81.18 17.20 4.79
N ILE A 690 -82.41 16.71 4.81
CA ILE A 690 -82.74 15.28 4.79
C ILE A 690 -83.72 14.99 3.66
N PHE A 691 -83.72 13.74 3.18
CA PHE A 691 -84.73 13.28 2.25
C PHE A 691 -86.01 12.91 3.00
N ASN A 692 -87.15 13.48 2.59
CA ASN A 692 -88.47 13.07 3.07
C ASN A 692 -89.09 12.09 2.08
N GLU A 693 -89.25 10.83 2.49
CA GLU A 693 -89.79 9.77 1.63
C GLU A 693 -91.25 10.03 1.21
N GLN A 694 -92.06 10.65 2.08
CA GLN A 694 -93.49 10.90 1.79
C GLN A 694 -93.67 12.02 0.75
N GLU A 695 -92.86 13.06 0.84
CA GLU A 695 -92.95 14.24 -0.03
C GLU A 695 -92.09 14.10 -1.29
N GLN A 696 -91.25 13.06 -1.37
CA GLN A 696 -90.29 12.85 -2.46
C GLN A 696 -89.45 14.11 -2.72
N ALA A 697 -89.05 14.79 -1.64
CA ALA A 697 -88.38 16.08 -1.68
C ALA A 697 -87.39 16.22 -0.52
N ILE A 698 -86.47 17.18 -0.65
CA ILE A 698 -85.55 17.54 0.44
C ILE A 698 -86.30 18.40 1.44
N LYS A 699 -86.27 17.99 2.71
CA LYS A 699 -86.80 18.76 3.84
C LYS A 699 -85.65 19.40 4.62
N LEU A 700 -85.85 20.67 4.98
CA LEU A 700 -84.93 21.42 5.83
C LEU A 700 -85.39 21.33 7.28
N ILE A 701 -84.49 20.90 8.17
CA ILE A 701 -84.67 20.94 9.63
C ILE A 701 -83.75 22.02 10.16
N ARG A 702 -84.31 23.05 10.81
CA ARG A 702 -83.55 24.13 11.44
C ARG A 702 -83.38 23.87 12.94
#